data_AF-A0A1E3I2H8-F1
#
_entry.id   AF-A0A1E3I2H8-F1
#
_cell.length_a   1.000
_cell.length_b   1.000
_cell.length_c   1.000
_cell.angle_alpha   90.00
_cell.angle_beta   90.00
_cell.angle_gamma   90.00
#
_symmetry.space_group_name_H-M   'P 1'
#
loop_
_entity.id
_entity.type
_entity.pdbx_description
1 polymer ?
#
loop_
_entity_poly.entity_id
_entity_poly.type
_entity_poly.pdbx_seq_one_letter_code
_entity_poly.pdbx_strand_id
1 'polypeptide(L)'
;MIRPRNTLQAQDPTQPPALAPPATGTMQVEPDTPMSHYPRGHVHASSESLLAHQQDGGSAKVSGEYFDGAEGFVDEKEREKERRSERGGVQGRRGSGQGRLRLNLEKLGLGGVLGKKGKGSKFGLTQQGWILVTAILGFIIFLKLVIPSSSSYSDDHHKVTDTTHLIPRDYLNNSLIDTAPFEFCPVFGPGDTIATRRGQFELLRSRLHLGTGARVQRVLQKAMSGAPVTISVLGGSVSACTGAGDDPTHEKCYPHRLFDWWNTVFPHPANELTNGATPKTDSAYYAYCNSHHLPDKTDLVILEFDAADPNDPEWLQHFELLVRSVLVRPEMPAVIILGHFSPQVQAQNGFAGPEILHNVVGQFYDVPHISVKGLLYEQYLESPDQARSAFYNDPAHANFNGHGLISDILVSYLQSQVCAGWSSITGHGFDVPDLGTESDATSAGSPSLLGGVGLRKGMPGQDPGDGVSAGSSLADRYQGLRVPQMRIADKPHDVQKFREIEPFCVAASNLINPLPDSLFLGSGWKPYHPPKGAVQEDRHYWYAEQPTARLRVPLVLGAGDVGIYFLQSPPDKPLGVVKCWVDDNYAGGTELHGTAEVEDVIATLVMIYRGVSKGSHFVECQLQGEVGGSSNPFKILGIFST
;
A
#
# COMPACT_ATOMS: atom_id res chain seq x y z
N MET A 1 60.12 -9.53 17.45
CA MET A 1 60.00 -10.33 18.70
C MET A 1 58.65 -11.05 18.62
N ILE A 2 58.48 -12.24 18.03
CA ILE A 2 59.00 -13.60 18.29
C ILE A 2 58.68 -14.16 19.69
N ARG A 3 57.52 -14.85 19.76
CA ARG A 3 57.16 -16.14 20.45
C ARG A 3 57.27 -16.25 21.98
N PRO A 4 56.70 -17.31 22.64
CA PRO A 4 56.05 -18.55 22.15
C PRO A 4 54.65 -18.84 22.79
N ARG A 5 53.72 -19.67 22.25
CA ARG A 5 53.66 -21.14 22.01
C ARG A 5 53.83 -22.03 23.27
N ASN A 6 52.76 -22.73 23.66
CA ASN A 6 52.76 -24.05 24.32
C ASN A 6 51.58 -24.86 23.73
N THR A 7 51.79 -25.82 22.83
CA THR A 7 52.01 -27.28 23.00
C THR A 7 50.80 -28.09 23.47
N LEU A 8 50.44 -28.99 22.55
CA LEU A 8 49.48 -30.09 22.57
C LEU A 8 49.74 -31.13 23.67
N GLN A 9 48.67 -31.79 24.13
CA GLN A 9 48.69 -33.21 24.47
C GLN A 9 47.44 -33.89 23.89
N ALA A 10 47.68 -34.98 23.17
CA ALA A 10 46.69 -35.89 22.60
C ALA A 10 46.47 -37.07 23.55
N GLN A 11 45.22 -37.52 23.67
CA GLN A 11 44.83 -38.86 24.10
C GLN A 11 43.60 -39.28 23.28
N ASP A 12 43.64 -40.50 22.77
CA ASP A 12 42.60 -41.21 22.00
C ASP A 12 42.63 -42.68 22.48
N PRO A 13 41.68 -43.56 22.12
CA PRO A 13 40.24 -43.61 22.37
C PRO A 13 39.87 -44.79 23.30
N THR A 14 38.67 -44.83 23.89
CA THR A 14 37.89 -46.08 24.12
C THR A 14 36.51 -45.84 24.74
N GLN A 15 35.48 -46.22 23.97
CA GLN A 15 34.09 -46.62 24.33
C GLN A 15 33.04 -45.57 24.80
N PRO A 16 31.77 -45.76 24.37
CA PRO A 16 30.71 -44.75 24.48
C PRO A 16 29.81 -44.94 25.71
N PRO A 17 29.16 -43.89 26.24
CA PRO A 17 28.03 -44.06 27.13
C PRO A 17 26.69 -44.03 26.37
N ALA A 18 25.77 -44.81 26.92
CA ALA A 18 24.54 -45.32 26.34
C ALA A 18 23.44 -44.27 26.05
N LEU A 19 22.59 -44.63 25.08
CA LEU A 19 21.32 -43.99 24.73
C LEU A 19 20.35 -43.93 25.91
N ALA A 20 19.77 -42.75 26.14
CA ALA A 20 18.54 -42.57 26.89
C ALA A 20 17.34 -42.58 25.91
N PRO A 21 16.23 -43.28 26.21
CA PRO A 21 15.09 -43.38 25.31
C PRO A 21 14.23 -42.10 25.31
N PRO A 22 13.55 -41.76 24.20
CA PRO A 22 12.66 -40.62 24.17
C PRO A 22 11.35 -40.89 24.92
N ALA A 23 10.89 -39.86 25.63
CA ALA A 23 9.62 -39.85 26.34
C ALA A 23 8.44 -39.95 25.36
N THR A 24 7.56 -40.91 25.61
CA THR A 24 6.28 -41.13 24.94
C THR A 24 5.32 -39.97 25.22
N GLY A 25 5.03 -39.16 24.20
CA GLY A 25 3.94 -38.19 24.22
C GLY A 25 2.59 -38.89 24.02
N THR A 26 1.70 -38.74 24.98
CA THR A 26 0.31 -39.20 24.94
C THR A 26 -0.49 -38.38 23.92
N MET A 27 -1.07 -39.06 22.93
CA MET A 27 -2.13 -38.54 22.06
C MET A 27 -3.29 -38.01 22.93
N GLN A 28 -3.63 -36.73 22.78
CA GLN A 28 -4.97 -36.25 23.06
C GLN A 28 -5.68 -35.98 21.74
N VAL A 29 -6.82 -36.64 21.62
CA VAL A 29 -7.79 -36.61 20.52
C VAL A 29 -8.60 -35.33 20.64
N GLU A 30 -8.65 -34.51 19.59
CA GLU A 30 -9.64 -33.44 19.43
C GLU A 30 -10.70 -33.86 18.39
N PRO A 31 -11.98 -33.46 18.57
CA PRO A 31 -13.11 -34.08 17.90
C PRO A 31 -13.46 -33.47 16.53
N ASP A 32 -13.98 -34.34 15.67
CA ASP A 32 -14.58 -34.09 14.36
C ASP A 32 -15.60 -32.95 14.33
N THR A 33 -15.53 -32.11 13.29
CA THR A 33 -16.72 -31.53 12.65
C THR A 33 -16.50 -31.36 11.12
N PRO A 34 -17.56 -31.47 10.30
CA PRO A 34 -17.45 -32.08 8.97
C PRO A 34 -17.37 -31.09 7.80
N MET A 35 -16.65 -31.55 6.78
CA MET A 35 -16.51 -31.00 5.43
C MET A 35 -17.81 -31.08 4.62
N SER A 36 -18.14 -30.00 3.89
CA SER A 36 -19.13 -30.03 2.80
C SER A 36 -18.44 -30.27 1.45
N HIS A 37 -18.90 -31.32 0.78
CA HIS A 37 -18.47 -31.86 -0.50
C HIS A 37 -18.77 -30.96 -1.72
N TYR A 38 -17.87 -30.96 -2.71
CA TYR A 38 -18.20 -30.88 -4.13
C TYR A 38 -17.49 -32.03 -4.88
N PRO A 39 -18.18 -32.83 -5.71
CA PRO A 39 -17.61 -34.02 -6.31
C PRO A 39 -16.87 -33.74 -7.62
N ARG A 40 -15.71 -34.39 -7.81
CA ARG A 40 -15.07 -34.66 -9.10
C ARG A 40 -15.36 -36.10 -9.53
N GLY A 41 -15.56 -36.30 -10.84
CA GLY A 41 -15.63 -37.58 -11.57
C GLY A 41 -16.54 -37.40 -12.79
N HIS A 42 -16.21 -37.72 -14.03
CA HIS A 42 -15.38 -38.79 -14.58
C HIS A 42 -14.83 -38.45 -15.99
N VAL A 43 -13.78 -39.18 -16.38
CA VAL A 43 -13.10 -39.23 -17.68
C VAL A 43 -13.55 -40.47 -18.48
N HIS A 44 -13.35 -40.42 -19.81
CA HIS A 44 -13.42 -41.45 -20.89
C HIS A 44 -14.68 -41.37 -21.77
N ALA A 45 -14.66 -41.45 -23.12
CA ALA A 45 -13.64 -41.87 -24.07
C ALA A 45 -13.88 -41.29 -25.50
N SER A 46 -12.78 -41.19 -26.25
CA SER A 46 -12.54 -41.24 -27.70
C SER A 46 -13.70 -41.39 -28.72
N SER A 47 -13.58 -40.63 -29.83
CA SER A 47 -13.63 -41.19 -31.20
C SER A 47 -12.97 -40.26 -32.22
N GLU A 48 -11.99 -40.79 -32.95
CA GLU A 48 -11.39 -40.23 -34.16
C GLU A 48 -12.37 -40.23 -35.35
N SER A 49 -12.26 -39.24 -36.24
CA SER A 49 -12.39 -39.38 -37.72
C SER A 49 -11.97 -38.07 -38.40
N LEU A 50 -10.80 -38.01 -39.05
CA LEU A 50 -10.64 -38.16 -40.51
C LEU A 50 -11.18 -36.97 -41.34
N LEU A 51 -10.30 -36.06 -41.79
CA LEU A 51 -9.75 -36.02 -43.16
C LEU A 51 -9.23 -34.62 -43.56
N ALA A 52 -8.11 -34.66 -44.28
CA ALA A 52 -7.31 -33.56 -44.80
C ALA A 52 -7.71 -33.14 -46.23
N HIS A 53 -6.96 -32.13 -46.74
CA HIS A 53 -6.94 -31.53 -48.10
C HIS A 53 -7.98 -30.40 -48.32
N GLN A 54 -7.70 -29.29 -48.99
CA GLN A 54 -6.65 -28.97 -49.97
C GLN A 54 -6.49 -27.44 -50.13
N GLN A 55 -5.36 -27.10 -50.75
CA GLN A 55 -4.84 -25.78 -51.12
C GLN A 55 -5.69 -24.95 -52.10
N ASP A 56 -5.25 -23.68 -52.20
CA ASP A 56 -5.23 -22.77 -53.35
C ASP A 56 -6.42 -21.83 -53.60
N GLY A 57 -6.07 -20.52 -53.57
CA GLY A 57 -6.11 -19.72 -54.79
C GLY A 57 -7.16 -18.61 -54.87
N GLY A 58 -6.67 -17.37 -54.93
CA GLY A 58 -7.12 -16.42 -55.97
C GLY A 58 -8.23 -15.42 -55.63
N SER A 59 -7.81 -14.22 -55.26
CA SER A 59 -8.19 -12.92 -55.86
C SER A 59 -9.59 -12.78 -56.50
N ALA A 60 -10.41 -11.87 -55.95
CA ALA A 60 -11.24 -10.97 -56.76
C ALA A 60 -11.55 -9.65 -56.02
N LYS A 61 -11.06 -8.55 -56.59
CA LYS A 61 -11.52 -7.17 -56.36
C LYS A 61 -12.88 -6.96 -57.02
N VAL A 62 -13.76 -6.20 -56.35
CA VAL A 62 -14.88 -5.42 -56.93
C VAL A 62 -15.03 -4.20 -56.00
N SER A 63 -14.46 -3.00 -56.31
CA SER A 63 -15.06 -1.84 -57.03
C SER A 63 -16.54 -1.61 -56.69
N GLY A 64 -17.09 -0.45 -56.35
CA GLY A 64 -16.71 0.96 -56.35
C GLY A 64 -17.96 1.69 -55.79
N GLU A 65 -17.77 2.74 -54.99
CA GLU A 65 -18.04 4.13 -55.35
C GLU A 65 -19.50 4.63 -55.11
N TYR A 66 -19.55 5.68 -54.27
CA TYR A 66 -20.33 6.93 -54.38
C TYR A 66 -21.87 6.96 -54.19
N PHE A 67 -22.30 7.72 -53.17
CA PHE A 67 -23.16 8.94 -53.16
C PHE A 67 -23.58 9.20 -51.69
N ASP A 68 -23.09 10.22 -50.98
CA ASP A 68 -23.43 11.66 -50.97
C ASP A 68 -24.77 12.03 -50.28
N GLY A 69 -24.64 12.83 -49.20
CA GLY A 69 -25.38 14.09 -49.09
C GLY A 69 -26.74 14.16 -48.38
N ALA A 70 -26.74 14.98 -47.32
CA ALA A 70 -27.76 16.00 -46.97
C ALA A 70 -28.87 15.69 -45.94
N GLU A 71 -28.68 16.32 -44.77
CA GLU A 71 -29.57 17.26 -44.05
C GLU A 71 -31.10 17.07 -43.98
N GLY A 72 -31.65 17.28 -42.76
CA GLY A 72 -33.07 17.53 -42.53
C GLY A 72 -33.42 17.84 -41.06
N PHE A 73 -33.41 19.13 -40.73
CA PHE A 73 -34.04 19.77 -39.57
C PHE A 73 -35.57 19.49 -39.49
N VAL A 74 -36.15 19.27 -38.30
CA VAL A 74 -37.46 19.83 -37.86
C VAL A 74 -37.51 19.92 -36.33
N ASP A 75 -38.06 21.04 -35.87
CA ASP A 75 -38.19 21.56 -34.51
C ASP A 75 -39.59 21.33 -33.89
N GLU A 76 -39.68 21.61 -32.59
CA GLU A 76 -40.82 22.08 -31.79
C GLU A 76 -42.03 21.19 -31.35
N LYS A 77 -42.04 20.96 -30.02
CA LYS A 77 -43.01 21.38 -28.98
C LYS A 77 -44.48 20.87 -28.91
N GLU A 78 -44.88 20.81 -27.62
CA GLU A 78 -46.21 20.90 -27.00
C GLU A 78 -47.08 19.64 -26.88
N ARG A 79 -47.25 19.14 -25.63
CA ARG A 79 -48.43 19.48 -24.80
C ARG A 79 -48.37 18.94 -23.37
N GLU A 80 -48.93 19.77 -22.50
CA GLU A 80 -49.07 19.70 -21.05
C GLU A 80 -50.40 19.03 -20.63
N LYS A 81 -50.45 18.58 -19.36
CA LYS A 81 -51.60 18.45 -18.43
C LYS A 81 -52.56 17.23 -18.51
N GLU A 82 -52.52 16.43 -17.43
CA GLU A 82 -53.59 16.23 -16.43
C GLU A 82 -53.01 15.52 -15.18
N ARG A 83 -52.79 16.24 -14.05
CA ARG A 83 -53.61 16.32 -12.82
C ARG A 83 -53.81 15.02 -12.00
N ARG A 84 -53.16 15.07 -10.82
CA ARG A 84 -53.67 14.87 -9.44
C ARG A 84 -53.50 13.50 -8.75
N SER A 85 -52.83 13.62 -7.59
CA SER A 85 -53.08 12.96 -6.31
C SER A 85 -52.59 11.53 -6.15
N GLU A 86 -51.51 11.35 -5.37
CA GLU A 86 -51.54 10.42 -4.22
C GLU A 86 -50.42 10.72 -3.21
N ARG A 87 -50.83 10.87 -1.95
CA ARG A 87 -49.97 10.92 -0.76
C ARG A 87 -49.72 9.48 -0.31
N GLY A 88 -48.46 9.06 -0.20
CA GLY A 88 -48.06 7.81 0.44
C GLY A 88 -47.34 8.09 1.76
N GLY A 89 -48.03 7.88 2.88
CA GLY A 89 -47.47 7.95 4.23
C GLY A 89 -46.99 6.57 4.71
N VAL A 90 -45.83 6.55 5.36
CA VAL A 90 -45.22 5.37 5.97
C VAL A 90 -45.74 5.20 7.41
N GLN A 91 -46.31 4.04 7.71
CA GLN A 91 -46.81 3.63 9.02
C GLN A 91 -45.67 3.17 9.95
N GLY A 92 -45.56 3.78 11.12
CA GLY A 92 -44.82 3.25 12.28
C GLY A 92 -45.79 2.64 13.29
N ARG A 93 -45.66 1.32 13.53
CA ARG A 93 -46.52 0.53 14.42
C ARG A 93 -45.82 0.30 15.77
N ARG A 94 -46.51 0.66 16.87
CA ARG A 94 -46.13 0.39 18.27
C ARG A 94 -46.27 -1.10 18.63
N GLY A 95 -45.43 -1.59 19.55
CA GLY A 95 -45.71 -2.82 20.29
C GLY A 95 -44.58 -3.34 21.20
N SER A 96 -44.69 -3.05 22.49
CA SER A 96 -44.37 -3.89 23.68
C SER A 96 -43.03 -4.62 23.85
N GLY A 97 -42.47 -4.52 25.06
CA GLY A 97 -41.55 -5.54 25.60
C GLY A 97 -40.83 -5.12 26.87
N GLN A 98 -41.37 -5.49 28.04
CA GLN A 98 -40.70 -5.44 29.35
C GLN A 98 -39.54 -6.45 29.45
N GLY A 99 -38.50 -6.13 30.24
CA GLY A 99 -37.88 -7.12 31.13
C GLY A 99 -36.38 -6.99 31.46
N ARG A 100 -36.08 -6.76 32.76
CA ARG A 100 -34.87 -7.15 33.57
C ARG A 100 -33.54 -6.42 33.29
N LEU A 101 -32.65 -6.08 34.24
CA LEU A 101 -32.25 -6.59 35.58
C LEU A 101 -31.85 -5.43 36.56
N ARG A 102 -32.23 -5.43 37.85
CA ARG A 102 -31.45 -5.66 39.13
C ARG A 102 -30.10 -4.91 39.27
N LEU A 103 -29.81 -4.12 40.33
CA LEU A 103 -29.56 -4.45 41.77
C LEU A 103 -29.70 -3.15 42.62
N ASN A 104 -30.55 -3.06 43.65
CA ASN A 104 -30.36 -3.37 45.09
C ASN A 104 -29.14 -2.71 45.80
N LEU A 105 -29.39 -1.74 46.70
CA LEU A 105 -28.77 -1.71 48.03
C LEU A 105 -29.62 -0.94 49.04
N GLU A 106 -29.84 -1.58 50.18
CA GLU A 106 -30.71 -1.21 51.30
C GLU A 106 -30.17 -0.08 52.21
N LYS A 107 -31.05 0.27 53.16
CA LYS A 107 -30.81 0.70 54.56
C LYS A 107 -30.72 2.20 54.82
N LEU A 108 -31.81 2.74 55.36
CA LEU A 108 -31.99 2.86 56.81
C LEU A 108 -33.42 3.30 57.12
N GLY A 109 -34.15 2.49 57.89
CA GLY A 109 -35.50 2.76 58.37
C GLY A 109 -35.54 3.07 59.87
N LEU A 110 -36.46 3.93 60.26
CA LEU A 110 -37.07 4.12 61.58
C LEU A 110 -38.26 5.06 61.32
N GLY A 111 -39.49 4.85 61.76
CA GLY A 111 -40.15 3.87 62.60
C GLY A 111 -41.57 4.43 62.81
N GLY A 112 -42.61 3.62 62.64
CA GLY A 112 -44.00 4.09 62.69
C GLY A 112 -44.51 4.37 64.11
N VAL A 113 -45.51 5.25 64.21
CA VAL A 113 -46.48 5.26 65.32
C VAL A 113 -47.87 5.57 64.76
N LEU A 114 -48.77 4.58 64.90
CA LEU A 114 -50.23 4.70 64.73
C LEU A 114 -50.86 5.44 65.93
N GLY A 115 -51.93 6.21 65.72
CA GLY A 115 -52.68 6.79 66.85
C GLY A 115 -53.95 7.62 66.54
N LYS A 116 -54.91 7.04 65.82
CA LYS A 116 -56.38 7.29 65.79
C LYS A 116 -57.03 8.60 66.34
N LYS A 117 -57.85 9.18 65.43
CA LYS A 117 -59.26 9.66 65.54
C LYS A 117 -59.60 10.89 66.41
N GLY A 118 -60.07 11.95 65.74
CA GLY A 118 -60.96 12.96 66.33
C GLY A 118 -61.33 14.11 65.38
N LYS A 119 -62.54 14.02 64.80
CA LYS A 119 -63.29 14.98 63.96
C LYS A 119 -62.87 16.48 63.93
N GLY A 120 -62.74 17.01 62.71
CA GLY A 120 -63.35 18.30 62.32
C GLY A 120 -62.47 19.56 62.34
N SER A 121 -61.54 19.70 61.41
CA SER A 121 -60.98 20.99 61.00
C SER A 121 -60.68 20.97 59.50
N LYS A 122 -61.34 21.86 58.73
CA LYS A 122 -61.07 22.05 57.31
C LYS A 122 -59.62 22.55 57.16
N PHE A 123 -58.81 21.78 56.44
CA PHE A 123 -57.41 22.08 56.10
C PHE A 123 -56.41 22.24 57.25
N GLY A 124 -56.44 21.33 58.24
CA GLY A 124 -55.23 20.81 58.92
C GLY A 124 -54.29 21.76 59.67
N LEU A 125 -54.50 23.07 59.62
CA LEU A 125 -53.79 24.09 60.38
C LEU A 125 -54.78 24.83 61.25
N THR A 126 -54.40 25.07 62.50
CA THR A 126 -55.14 25.91 63.42
C THR A 126 -55.16 27.36 62.90
N GLN A 127 -56.12 28.18 63.36
CA GLN A 127 -56.23 29.60 62.98
C GLN A 127 -54.93 30.38 63.23
N GLN A 128 -54.16 30.01 64.25
CA GLN A 128 -52.83 30.56 64.52
C GLN A 128 -51.78 30.13 63.47
N GLY A 129 -51.89 28.91 62.93
CA GLY A 129 -51.04 28.42 61.84
C GLY A 129 -51.27 29.16 60.53
N TRP A 130 -52.52 29.47 60.20
CA TRP A 130 -52.82 30.29 59.01
C TRP A 130 -52.32 31.72 59.14
N ILE A 131 -52.43 32.33 60.32
CA ILE A 131 -51.87 33.66 60.59
C ILE A 131 -50.34 33.65 60.41
N LEU A 132 -49.66 32.63 60.93
CA LEU A 132 -48.20 32.49 60.79
C LEU A 132 -47.79 32.34 59.32
N VAL A 133 -48.50 31.50 58.55
CA VAL A 133 -48.23 31.31 57.11
C VAL A 133 -48.46 32.60 56.33
N THR A 134 -49.54 33.34 56.62
CA THR A 134 -49.80 34.63 55.96
C THR A 134 -48.78 35.70 56.35
N ALA A 135 -48.30 35.71 57.59
CA ALA A 135 -47.27 36.63 58.05
C ALA A 135 -45.90 36.33 57.42
N ILE A 136 -45.53 35.05 57.29
CA ILE A 136 -44.28 34.62 56.63
C ILE A 136 -44.34 34.93 55.13
N LEU A 137 -45.46 34.63 54.47
CA LEU A 137 -45.61 34.92 53.04
C LEU A 137 -45.61 36.43 52.77
N GLY A 138 -46.28 37.21 53.62
CA GLY A 138 -46.26 38.67 53.57
C GLY A 138 -44.86 39.25 53.82
N PHE A 139 -44.11 38.68 54.77
CA PHE A 139 -42.72 39.08 55.04
C PHE A 139 -41.80 38.76 53.86
N ILE A 140 -41.94 37.60 53.21
CA ILE A 140 -41.14 37.24 52.02
C ILE A 140 -41.45 38.19 50.85
N ILE A 141 -42.73 38.54 50.64
CA ILE A 141 -43.13 39.48 49.58
C ILE A 141 -42.63 40.89 49.89
N PHE A 142 -42.72 41.33 51.15
CA PHE A 142 -42.19 42.62 51.60
C PHE A 142 -40.66 42.69 51.48
N LEU A 143 -39.95 41.62 51.83
CA LEU A 143 -38.50 41.52 51.68
C LEU A 143 -38.06 41.57 50.20
N LYS A 144 -38.87 41.01 49.29
CA LYS A 144 -38.68 41.07 47.83
C LYS A 144 -39.00 42.44 47.21
N LEU A 145 -39.80 43.27 47.89
CA LEU A 145 -40.18 44.62 47.42
C LEU A 145 -39.26 45.72 47.96
N VAL A 146 -38.63 45.51 49.12
CA VAL A 146 -37.79 46.52 49.80
C VAL A 146 -36.30 46.34 49.50
N ILE A 147 -35.85 45.14 49.12
CA ILE A 147 -34.47 44.92 48.66
C ILE A 147 -34.47 44.99 47.13
N PRO A 148 -33.84 46.00 46.49
CA PRO A 148 -33.64 45.97 45.06
C PRO A 148 -32.82 44.72 44.74
N SER A 149 -33.30 43.88 43.82
CA SER A 149 -32.53 42.74 43.32
C SER A 149 -31.35 43.27 42.50
N SER A 150 -30.32 43.74 43.19
CA SER A 150 -28.99 44.03 42.67
C SER A 150 -28.00 43.11 43.38
N SER A 151 -27.88 41.90 42.85
CA SER A 151 -26.66 41.07 42.87
C SER A 151 -27.05 39.66 42.42
N SER A 152 -27.14 39.47 41.11
CA SER A 152 -26.85 38.15 40.55
C SER A 152 -25.41 37.86 40.93
N TYR A 153 -25.22 36.89 41.82
CA TYR A 153 -23.90 36.38 42.18
C TYR A 153 -23.29 35.83 40.90
N SER A 154 -22.22 36.49 40.49
CA SER A 154 -21.28 36.10 39.45
C SER A 154 -20.74 34.70 39.73
N ASP A 155 -21.17 33.75 38.90
CA ASP A 155 -20.37 32.57 38.61
C ASP A 155 -19.52 32.90 37.37
N ASP A 156 -18.22 33.00 37.62
CA ASP A 156 -17.24 33.74 36.84
C ASP A 156 -16.63 32.88 35.71
N HIS A 157 -17.49 32.21 34.92
CA HIS A 157 -17.04 31.39 33.78
C HIS A 157 -17.75 31.63 32.45
N HIS A 158 -18.71 32.56 32.38
CA HIS A 158 -19.22 33.04 31.11
C HIS A 158 -18.62 34.40 30.81
N LYS A 159 -17.46 34.40 30.14
CA LYS A 159 -17.06 35.55 29.32
C LYS A 159 -18.24 35.84 28.42
N VAL A 160 -18.93 36.96 28.68
CA VAL A 160 -19.81 37.58 27.69
C VAL A 160 -18.88 37.87 26.52
N THR A 161 -18.92 37.00 25.51
CA THR A 161 -18.24 37.22 24.25
C THR A 161 -18.83 38.50 23.71
N ASP A 162 -18.06 39.57 23.75
CA ASP A 162 -18.42 40.84 23.15
C ASP A 162 -18.69 40.60 21.67
N THR A 163 -19.96 40.45 21.31
CA THR A 163 -20.36 40.07 19.95
C THR A 163 -20.18 41.22 18.98
N THR A 164 -19.88 42.43 19.46
CA THR A 164 -19.63 43.61 18.62
C THR A 164 -18.33 43.51 17.83
N HIS A 165 -17.43 42.59 18.23
CA HIS A 165 -16.20 42.25 17.50
C HIS A 165 -16.27 40.91 16.78
N LEU A 166 -17.40 40.19 16.84
CA LEU A 166 -17.60 38.97 16.05
C LEU A 166 -17.91 39.36 14.61
N ILE A 167 -16.88 39.32 13.78
CA ILE A 167 -17.04 39.42 12.33
C ILE A 167 -17.64 38.09 11.86
N PRO A 168 -18.85 38.07 11.28
CA PRO A 168 -19.38 36.87 10.67
C PRO A 168 -18.44 36.47 9.52
N ARG A 169 -17.69 35.38 9.69
CA ARG A 169 -17.00 34.75 8.58
C ARG A 169 -18.03 33.97 7.78
N ASP A 170 -18.27 34.43 6.56
CA ASP A 170 -19.06 33.68 5.60
C ASP A 170 -18.20 32.52 5.06
N TYR A 171 -18.35 31.35 5.67
CA TYR A 171 -17.65 30.13 5.28
C TYR A 171 -18.11 29.58 3.91
N LEU A 172 -19.14 30.18 3.31
CA LEU A 172 -19.63 29.86 1.96
C LEU A 172 -19.15 30.90 0.92
N ASN A 173 -18.50 31.98 1.36
CA ASN A 173 -17.98 32.99 0.47
C ASN A 173 -16.58 32.63 -0.04
N ASN A 174 -16.54 31.77 -1.06
CA ASN A 174 -15.31 31.38 -1.78
C ASN A 174 -14.55 32.55 -2.44
N SER A 175 -15.10 33.78 -2.46
CA SER A 175 -14.44 34.93 -3.08
C SER A 175 -13.34 35.58 -2.22
N LEU A 176 -13.16 35.14 -0.97
CA LEU A 176 -12.07 35.55 -0.06
C LEU A 176 -10.96 34.50 0.09
N ILE A 177 -11.04 33.41 -0.66
CA ILE A 177 -10.01 32.36 -0.67
C ILE A 177 -8.89 32.83 -1.61
N ASP A 178 -7.66 32.86 -1.11
CA ASP A 178 -6.50 32.98 -2.00
C ASP A 178 -6.52 31.77 -2.94
N THR A 179 -6.83 32.02 -4.20
CA THR A 179 -6.87 30.99 -5.23
C THR A 179 -5.54 30.25 -5.22
N ALA A 180 -5.59 28.91 -5.17
CA ALA A 180 -4.39 28.11 -5.19
C ALA A 180 -3.50 28.54 -6.36
N PRO A 181 -2.17 28.68 -6.16
CA PRO A 181 -1.26 29.20 -7.18
C PRO A 181 -1.01 28.19 -8.33
N PHE A 182 -1.86 27.18 -8.45
CA PHE A 182 -1.77 26.10 -9.42
C PHE A 182 -2.92 26.21 -10.41
N GLU A 183 -2.60 26.31 -11.70
CA GLU A 183 -3.58 26.49 -12.78
C GLU A 183 -4.63 25.37 -12.82
N PHE A 184 -4.25 24.16 -12.44
CA PHE A 184 -5.14 23.00 -12.41
C PHE A 184 -6.06 22.93 -11.18
N CYS A 185 -5.99 23.90 -10.25
CA CYS A 185 -6.90 23.98 -9.12
C CYS A 185 -8.06 24.96 -9.39
N PRO A 186 -9.32 24.61 -9.04
CA PRO A 186 -9.75 23.33 -8.47
C PRO A 186 -9.68 22.18 -9.47
N VAL A 187 -9.47 20.96 -8.96
CA VAL A 187 -9.40 19.73 -9.76
C VAL A 187 -10.66 19.58 -10.62
N PHE A 188 -10.50 19.14 -11.88
CA PHE A 188 -11.58 19.07 -12.87
C PHE A 188 -12.21 20.43 -13.24
N GLY A 189 -11.60 21.54 -12.81
CA GLY A 189 -11.94 22.88 -13.24
C GLY A 189 -11.45 23.20 -14.66
N PRO A 190 -11.75 24.40 -15.18
CA PRO A 190 -11.41 24.79 -16.55
C PRO A 190 -9.90 24.86 -16.84
N GLY A 191 -9.05 25.01 -15.81
CA GLY A 191 -7.59 24.98 -15.95
C GLY A 191 -6.99 23.56 -15.88
N ASP A 192 -7.79 22.54 -15.57
CA ASP A 192 -7.34 21.14 -15.57
C ASP A 192 -7.37 20.57 -16.99
N THR A 193 -6.25 20.71 -17.68
CA THR A 193 -6.09 20.25 -19.07
C THR A 193 -6.15 18.72 -19.20
N ILE A 194 -5.79 17.97 -18.15
CA ILE A 194 -5.86 16.51 -18.15
C ILE A 194 -7.31 16.07 -18.02
N ALA A 195 -8.07 16.67 -17.10
CA ALA A 195 -9.51 16.44 -16.99
C ALA A 195 -10.25 16.77 -18.28
N THR A 196 -9.87 17.85 -18.95
CA THR A 196 -10.45 18.23 -20.26
C THR A 196 -10.17 17.17 -21.33
N ARG A 197 -8.96 16.59 -21.34
CA ARG A 197 -8.56 15.57 -22.32
C ARG A 197 -9.16 14.19 -22.03
N ARG A 198 -9.21 13.79 -20.76
CA ARG A 198 -9.53 12.40 -20.34
C ARG A 198 -10.94 12.22 -19.80
N GLY A 199 -11.58 13.30 -19.34
CA GLY A 199 -12.88 13.26 -18.69
C GLY A 199 -12.79 12.97 -17.19
N GLN A 200 -13.66 13.62 -16.41
CA GLN A 200 -13.68 13.51 -14.95
C GLN A 200 -14.01 12.08 -14.48
N PHE A 201 -15.04 11.45 -15.06
CA PHE A 201 -15.48 10.11 -14.64
C PHE A 201 -14.37 9.07 -14.81
N GLU A 202 -13.66 9.12 -15.94
CA GLU A 202 -12.57 8.21 -16.27
C GLU A 202 -11.38 8.37 -15.31
N LEU A 203 -11.00 9.61 -15.02
CA LEU A 203 -9.96 9.89 -14.03
C LEU A 203 -10.35 9.46 -12.61
N LEU A 204 -11.63 9.55 -12.24
CA LEU A 204 -12.10 9.05 -10.95
C LEU A 204 -12.10 7.52 -10.90
N ARG A 205 -12.48 6.83 -11.98
CA ARG A 205 -12.43 5.36 -12.11
C ARG A 205 -11.00 4.81 -12.05
N SER A 206 -9.99 5.62 -12.35
CA SER A 206 -8.59 5.22 -12.21
C SER A 206 -8.14 4.97 -10.77
N ARG A 207 -8.89 5.46 -9.78
CA ARG A 207 -8.50 5.45 -8.36
C ARG A 207 -9.09 4.20 -7.70
N LEU A 208 -8.30 3.13 -7.61
CA LEU A 208 -8.74 1.86 -7.03
C LEU A 208 -8.80 1.93 -5.50
N HIS A 209 -7.81 2.58 -4.89
CA HIS A 209 -7.76 2.88 -3.47
C HIS A 209 -6.91 4.14 -3.25
N LEU A 210 -7.29 5.02 -2.33
CA LEU A 210 -6.57 6.28 -2.11
C LEU A 210 -5.89 6.36 -0.75
N GLY A 211 -6.34 5.58 0.23
CA GLY A 211 -5.90 5.72 1.62
C GLY A 211 -6.15 7.12 2.17
N THR A 212 -5.41 7.49 3.21
CA THR A 212 -5.39 8.85 3.78
C THR A 212 -4.54 9.82 2.97
N GLY A 213 -3.64 9.31 2.12
CA GLY A 213 -2.67 10.12 1.38
C GLY A 213 -1.60 10.78 2.25
N ALA A 214 -1.51 10.47 3.55
CA ALA A 214 -0.69 11.23 4.49
C ALA A 214 0.80 11.31 4.10
N ARG A 215 1.41 10.20 3.66
CA ARG A 215 2.81 10.23 3.19
C ARG A 215 2.97 11.04 1.90
N VAL A 216 2.01 10.97 0.98
CA VAL A 216 2.03 11.78 -0.24
C VAL A 216 1.91 13.27 0.10
N GLN A 217 1.04 13.62 1.04
CA GLN A 217 0.91 14.99 1.55
C GLN A 217 2.20 15.50 2.19
N ARG A 218 2.92 14.68 2.95
CA ARG A 218 4.25 15.03 3.49
C ARG A 218 5.21 15.46 2.38
N VAL A 219 5.27 14.69 1.29
CA VAL A 219 6.15 14.98 0.15
C VAL A 219 5.71 16.25 -0.58
N LEU A 220 4.40 16.44 -0.77
CA LEU A 220 3.87 17.65 -1.41
C LEU A 220 4.09 18.90 -0.57
N GLN A 221 3.93 18.82 0.76
CA GLN A 221 4.24 19.92 1.68
C GLN A 221 5.73 20.28 1.65
N LYS A 222 6.61 19.27 1.60
CA LYS A 222 8.05 19.46 1.36
C LYS A 222 8.28 20.21 0.04
N ALA A 223 7.66 19.78 -1.06
CA ALA A 223 7.80 20.40 -2.37
C ALA A 223 7.28 21.85 -2.39
N MET A 224 6.11 22.11 -1.79
CA MET A 224 5.52 23.45 -1.65
C MET A 224 6.38 24.41 -0.84
N SER A 225 7.20 23.89 0.09
CA SER A 225 8.19 24.70 0.84
C SER A 225 9.42 25.09 0.00
N GLY A 226 9.52 24.61 -1.24
CA GLY A 226 10.65 24.85 -2.14
C GLY A 226 11.84 23.91 -1.90
N ALA A 227 11.67 22.85 -1.10
CA ALA A 227 12.72 21.86 -0.88
C ALA A 227 12.80 20.85 -2.05
N PRO A 228 13.99 20.29 -2.35
CA PRO A 228 14.15 19.28 -3.39
C PRO A 228 13.39 17.99 -3.05
N VAL A 229 12.87 17.35 -4.10
CA VAL A 229 12.21 16.04 -4.00
C VAL A 229 12.90 15.03 -4.92
N THR A 230 13.21 13.86 -4.36
CA THR A 230 13.69 12.70 -5.10
C THR A 230 12.53 11.74 -5.36
N ILE A 231 12.21 11.51 -6.63
CA ILE A 231 11.19 10.56 -7.08
C ILE A 231 11.89 9.32 -7.61
N SER A 232 11.52 8.14 -7.14
CA SER A 232 12.05 6.87 -7.60
C SER A 232 10.95 5.99 -8.19
N VAL A 233 11.29 5.19 -9.19
CA VAL A 233 10.38 4.23 -9.82
C VAL A 233 10.96 2.83 -9.73
N LEU A 234 10.19 1.88 -9.20
CA LEU A 234 10.44 0.45 -9.30
C LEU A 234 9.31 -0.18 -10.10
N GLY A 235 9.66 -1.01 -11.05
CA GLY A 235 8.67 -1.67 -11.89
C GLY A 235 9.27 -2.61 -12.92
N GLY A 236 8.37 -3.19 -13.71
CA GLY A 236 8.73 -4.10 -14.80
C GLY A 236 9.14 -3.37 -16.09
N SER A 237 8.95 -4.04 -17.23
CA SER A 237 9.36 -3.57 -18.55
C SER A 237 8.73 -2.24 -18.97
N VAL A 238 7.45 -1.99 -18.61
CA VAL A 238 6.78 -0.72 -18.93
C VAL A 238 7.44 0.44 -18.18
N SER A 239 7.77 0.26 -16.91
CA SER A 239 8.54 1.26 -16.15
C SER A 239 9.99 1.42 -16.65
N ALA A 240 10.57 0.36 -17.22
CA ALA A 240 11.84 0.41 -17.93
C ALA A 240 11.74 0.97 -19.36
N CYS A 241 10.60 1.60 -19.70
CA CYS A 241 10.36 2.30 -20.97
C CYS A 241 10.29 1.41 -22.22
N THR A 242 10.04 0.11 -22.05
CA THR A 242 9.78 -0.80 -23.17
C THR A 242 8.54 -0.37 -23.93
N GLY A 243 8.67 -0.17 -25.24
CA GLY A 243 7.58 0.35 -26.09
C GLY A 243 7.48 1.89 -26.13
N ALA A 244 8.33 2.59 -25.39
CA ALA A 244 8.47 4.05 -25.40
C ALA A 244 9.92 4.52 -25.61
N GLY A 245 10.60 3.92 -26.58
CA GLY A 245 11.97 4.25 -26.96
C GLY A 245 13.04 3.37 -26.34
N ASP A 246 12.65 2.45 -25.44
CA ASP A 246 13.51 1.43 -24.81
C ASP A 246 14.73 2.02 -24.07
N ASP A 247 14.58 3.25 -23.59
CA ASP A 247 15.56 4.00 -22.82
C ASP A 247 14.87 4.58 -21.57
N PRO A 248 15.33 4.23 -20.34
CA PRO A 248 14.78 4.75 -19.08
C PRO A 248 14.74 6.28 -18.96
N THR A 249 15.53 6.99 -19.78
CA THR A 249 15.62 8.45 -19.80
C THR A 249 14.77 9.11 -20.90
N HIS A 250 14.09 8.32 -21.72
CA HIS A 250 13.37 8.81 -22.89
C HIS A 250 12.19 9.74 -22.52
N GLU A 251 12.11 10.90 -23.17
CA GLU A 251 11.14 11.98 -22.89
C GLU A 251 9.66 11.56 -22.95
N LYS A 252 9.35 10.56 -23.78
CA LYS A 252 7.98 10.04 -23.95
C LYS A 252 7.61 8.92 -22.98
N CYS A 253 8.56 8.45 -22.17
CA CYS A 253 8.29 7.45 -21.16
C CYS A 253 7.63 8.08 -19.93
N TYR A 254 6.68 7.38 -19.31
CA TYR A 254 5.85 7.93 -18.24
C TYR A 254 6.65 8.48 -17.02
N PRO A 255 7.77 7.88 -16.56
CA PRO A 255 8.56 8.43 -15.46
C PRO A 255 9.16 9.79 -15.81
N HIS A 256 9.68 9.94 -17.03
CA HIS A 256 10.22 11.21 -17.51
C HIS A 256 9.12 12.27 -17.61
N ARG A 257 7.98 11.92 -18.22
CA ARG A 257 6.83 12.83 -18.36
C ARG A 257 6.30 13.31 -17.00
N LEU A 258 6.26 12.41 -16.01
CA LEU A 258 5.92 12.77 -14.64
C LEU A 258 6.92 13.78 -14.08
N PHE A 259 8.22 13.53 -14.25
CA PHE A 259 9.27 14.39 -13.70
C PHE A 259 9.32 15.76 -14.39
N ASP A 260 9.06 15.83 -15.69
CA ASP A 260 8.89 17.08 -16.43
C ASP A 260 7.74 17.88 -15.83
N TRP A 261 6.55 17.27 -15.71
CA TRP A 261 5.41 17.90 -15.07
C TRP A 261 5.74 18.35 -13.65
N TRP A 262 6.39 17.51 -12.85
CA TRP A 262 6.79 17.84 -11.49
C TRP A 262 7.65 19.10 -11.43
N ASN A 263 8.64 19.23 -12.31
CA ASN A 263 9.50 20.40 -12.37
C ASN A 263 8.79 21.66 -12.90
N THR A 264 7.67 21.53 -13.62
CA THR A 264 6.82 22.69 -13.94
C THR A 264 6.05 23.21 -12.72
N VAL A 265 5.69 22.33 -11.78
CA VAL A 265 4.88 22.67 -10.60
C VAL A 265 5.74 23.05 -9.40
N PHE A 266 6.83 22.32 -9.17
CA PHE A 266 7.76 22.48 -8.05
C PHE A 266 9.20 22.61 -8.56
N PRO A 267 9.56 23.72 -9.25
CA PRO A 267 10.87 23.87 -9.85
C PRO A 267 11.97 23.94 -8.78
N HIS A 268 12.90 22.99 -8.83
CA HIS A 268 14.10 23.01 -7.99
C HIS A 268 15.26 22.30 -8.71
N PRO A 269 16.48 22.89 -8.75
CA PRO A 269 17.60 22.35 -9.53
C PRO A 269 18.15 21.03 -9.01
N ALA A 270 17.84 20.67 -7.76
CA ALA A 270 18.22 19.41 -7.13
C ALA A 270 17.06 18.40 -6.99
N ASN A 271 15.95 18.60 -7.71
CA ASN A 271 15.00 17.50 -7.89
C ASN A 271 15.68 16.37 -8.67
N GLU A 272 15.35 15.13 -8.33
CA GLU A 272 15.95 13.95 -8.95
C GLU A 272 14.88 12.92 -9.32
N LEU A 273 15.06 12.29 -10.48
CA LEU A 273 14.33 11.10 -10.88
C LEU A 273 15.30 9.90 -10.94
N THR A 274 15.04 8.87 -10.15
CA THR A 274 15.75 7.60 -10.22
C THR A 274 14.83 6.52 -10.79
N ASN A 275 15.03 6.13 -12.05
CA ASN A 275 14.31 5.00 -12.64
C ASN A 275 15.10 3.70 -12.38
N GLY A 276 14.71 2.97 -11.33
CA GLY A 276 15.27 1.67 -10.94
C GLY A 276 14.52 0.48 -11.54
N ALA A 277 13.68 0.69 -12.55
CA ALA A 277 12.93 -0.38 -13.19
C ALA A 277 13.82 -1.29 -14.05
N THR A 278 13.49 -2.58 -14.07
CA THR A 278 14.24 -3.61 -14.78
C THR A 278 13.27 -4.45 -15.61
N PRO A 279 13.48 -4.61 -16.92
CA PRO A 279 12.62 -5.45 -17.75
C PRO A 279 12.52 -6.89 -17.22
N LYS A 280 11.37 -7.54 -17.44
CA LYS A 280 11.13 -8.94 -17.07
C LYS A 280 11.42 -9.28 -15.60
N THR A 281 11.17 -8.33 -14.70
CA THR A 281 11.23 -8.51 -13.24
C THR A 281 9.88 -8.14 -12.63
N ASP A 282 9.58 -8.74 -11.48
CA ASP A 282 8.33 -8.65 -10.76
C ASP A 282 8.58 -8.29 -9.29
N SER A 283 7.52 -8.20 -8.48
CA SER A 283 7.66 -7.84 -7.06
C SER A 283 8.42 -8.88 -6.24
N ALA A 284 8.42 -10.16 -6.65
CA ALA A 284 9.18 -11.23 -5.98
C ALA A 284 10.69 -10.94 -5.97
N TYR A 285 11.21 -10.33 -7.03
CA TYR A 285 12.58 -9.85 -7.08
C TYR A 285 12.81 -8.58 -6.23
N TYR A 286 11.97 -7.55 -6.42
CA TYR A 286 12.17 -6.26 -5.73
C TYR A 286 11.91 -6.32 -4.23
N ALA A 287 11.10 -7.26 -3.75
CA ALA A 287 10.85 -7.50 -2.33
C ALA A 287 12.15 -7.66 -1.52
N TYR A 288 13.21 -8.13 -2.18
CA TYR A 288 14.53 -8.31 -1.58
C TYR A 288 15.59 -7.36 -2.13
N CYS A 289 15.52 -7.03 -3.41
CA CYS A 289 16.59 -6.30 -4.10
C CYS A 289 16.33 -4.79 -4.25
N ASN A 290 15.21 -4.25 -3.76
CA ASN A 290 14.86 -2.82 -3.97
C ASN A 290 15.94 -1.83 -3.51
N SER A 291 16.72 -2.16 -2.47
CA SER A 291 17.78 -1.27 -1.96
C SER A 291 18.89 -1.01 -2.99
N HIS A 292 19.09 -1.92 -3.94
CA HIS A 292 20.05 -1.74 -5.03
C HIS A 292 19.50 -0.90 -6.20
N HIS A 293 18.18 -0.69 -6.24
CA HIS A 293 17.47 0.04 -7.30
C HIS A 293 16.94 1.40 -6.84
N LEU A 294 17.06 1.68 -5.54
CA LEU A 294 16.71 2.96 -4.94
C LEU A 294 17.98 3.68 -4.50
N PRO A 295 18.00 5.02 -4.56
CA PRO A 295 19.06 5.79 -3.92
C PRO A 295 18.99 5.65 -2.39
N ASP A 296 20.05 6.05 -1.70
CA ASP A 296 20.11 6.05 -0.23
C ASP A 296 18.96 6.85 0.41
N LYS A 297 18.47 7.88 -0.28
CA LYS A 297 17.34 8.71 0.15
C LYS A 297 16.38 8.93 -1.01
N THR A 298 15.11 8.63 -0.78
CA THR A 298 14.03 8.89 -1.72
C THR A 298 12.81 9.43 -0.98
N ASP A 299 12.07 10.34 -1.59
CA ASP A 299 10.89 10.94 -0.96
C ASP A 299 9.60 10.26 -1.42
N LEU A 300 9.52 9.89 -2.70
CA LEU A 300 8.37 9.27 -3.33
C LEU A 300 8.83 8.09 -4.18
N VAL A 301 8.25 6.90 -3.93
CA VAL A 301 8.49 5.69 -4.71
C VAL A 301 7.22 5.27 -5.42
N ILE A 302 7.31 5.11 -6.74
CA ILE A 302 6.23 4.56 -7.57
C ILE A 302 6.52 3.07 -7.79
N LEU A 303 5.53 2.23 -7.51
CA LEU A 303 5.59 0.79 -7.69
C LEU A 303 4.63 0.38 -8.80
N GLU A 304 5.15 -0.14 -9.91
CA GLU A 304 4.35 -0.51 -11.09
C GLU A 304 4.56 -1.99 -11.42
N PHE A 305 3.63 -2.83 -10.94
CA PHE A 305 3.71 -4.28 -11.02
C PHE A 305 2.39 -4.97 -11.42
N ASP A 306 1.28 -4.24 -11.61
CA ASP A 306 -0.05 -4.81 -11.95
C ASP A 306 -0.03 -5.64 -13.24
N ALA A 307 0.93 -5.39 -14.13
CA ALA A 307 1.13 -6.14 -15.37
C ALA A 307 2.37 -7.05 -15.37
N ALA A 308 3.16 -7.04 -14.30
CA ALA A 308 4.38 -7.83 -14.16
C ALA A 308 4.18 -9.06 -13.27
N ASP A 309 3.42 -8.89 -12.19
CA ASP A 309 3.13 -9.96 -11.23
C ASP A 309 2.07 -10.91 -11.80
N PRO A 310 2.14 -12.23 -11.54
CA PRO A 310 1.04 -13.14 -11.75
C PRO A 310 -0.03 -12.97 -10.67
N ASN A 311 -1.24 -13.43 -10.99
CA ASN A 311 -2.37 -13.41 -10.09
C ASN A 311 -2.40 -14.65 -9.18
N ASP A 312 -1.36 -14.79 -8.36
CA ASP A 312 -1.18 -15.91 -7.43
C ASP A 312 -1.08 -15.40 -5.98
N PRO A 313 -1.74 -16.03 -4.99
CA PRO A 313 -1.68 -15.62 -3.58
C PRO A 313 -0.26 -15.50 -2.97
N GLU A 314 0.75 -16.16 -3.53
CA GLU A 314 2.14 -16.00 -3.11
C GLU A 314 2.66 -14.58 -3.43
N TRP A 315 2.23 -13.96 -4.54
CA TRP A 315 2.63 -12.60 -4.89
C TRP A 315 2.02 -11.53 -3.98
N LEU A 316 0.94 -11.84 -3.26
CA LEU A 316 0.48 -10.97 -2.17
C LEU A 316 1.59 -10.78 -1.12
N GLN A 317 2.30 -11.86 -0.76
CA GLN A 317 3.37 -11.81 0.25
C GLN A 317 4.61 -11.08 -0.29
N HIS A 318 4.96 -11.31 -1.55
CA HIS A 318 6.09 -10.62 -2.20
C HIS A 318 5.83 -9.12 -2.33
N PHE A 319 4.66 -8.74 -2.83
CA PHE A 319 4.29 -7.35 -2.98
C PHE A 319 4.15 -6.64 -1.63
N GLU A 320 3.58 -7.30 -0.62
CA GLU A 320 3.59 -6.81 0.77
C GLU A 320 5.02 -6.57 1.28
N LEU A 321 5.93 -7.54 1.09
CA LEU A 321 7.31 -7.44 1.54
C LEU A 321 8.01 -6.25 0.87
N LEU A 322 7.78 -6.03 -0.43
CA LEU A 322 8.27 -4.87 -1.17
C LEU A 322 7.74 -3.56 -0.58
N VAL A 323 6.41 -3.39 -0.50
CA VAL A 323 5.79 -2.16 0.02
C VAL A 323 6.29 -1.86 1.43
N ARG A 324 6.28 -2.86 2.31
CA ARG A 324 6.76 -2.71 3.68
C ARG A 324 8.22 -2.30 3.72
N SER A 325 9.09 -2.93 2.91
CA SER A 325 10.53 -2.66 2.91
C SER A 325 10.85 -1.22 2.53
N VAL A 326 10.03 -0.61 1.67
CA VAL A 326 10.14 0.80 1.30
C VAL A 326 9.60 1.69 2.42
N LEU A 327 8.44 1.37 3.00
CA LEU A 327 7.78 2.19 4.01
C LEU A 327 8.55 2.29 5.34
N VAL A 328 9.29 1.24 5.72
CA VAL A 328 10.07 1.17 6.98
C VAL A 328 11.44 1.84 6.88
N ARG A 329 11.81 2.36 5.70
CA ARG A 329 13.06 3.09 5.53
C ARG A 329 13.10 4.34 6.44
N PRO A 330 14.29 4.76 6.92
CA PRO A 330 14.40 5.85 7.91
C PRO A 330 13.78 7.18 7.48
N GLU A 331 13.78 7.48 6.19
CA GLU A 331 13.23 8.69 5.57
C GLU A 331 11.72 8.64 5.33
N MET A 332 11.06 7.53 5.68
CA MET A 332 9.62 7.31 5.57
C MET A 332 9.03 7.71 4.20
N PRO A 333 9.56 7.18 3.08
CA PRO A 333 9.13 7.59 1.75
C PRO A 333 7.62 7.39 1.55
N ALA A 334 7.01 8.24 0.73
CA ALA A 334 5.68 7.99 0.19
C ALA A 334 5.74 6.89 -0.86
N VAL A 335 4.70 6.07 -0.93
CA VAL A 335 4.56 5.03 -1.94
C VAL A 335 3.28 5.28 -2.73
N ILE A 336 3.33 5.10 -4.04
CA ILE A 336 2.14 5.05 -4.91
C ILE A 336 2.21 3.76 -5.71
N ILE A 337 1.17 2.93 -5.62
CA ILE A 337 1.00 1.77 -6.48
C ILE A 337 0.36 2.26 -7.78
N LEU A 338 1.04 2.02 -8.89
CA LEU A 338 0.62 2.43 -10.22
C LEU A 338 0.31 1.18 -11.07
N GLY A 339 -0.87 1.16 -11.66
CA GLY A 339 -1.35 0.05 -12.46
C GLY A 339 -1.26 0.32 -13.95
N HIS A 340 -0.44 -0.45 -14.66
CA HIS A 340 -0.55 -0.62 -16.10
C HIS A 340 -1.66 -1.62 -16.44
N PHE A 341 -2.39 -1.38 -17.53
CA PHE A 341 -3.37 -2.32 -18.06
C PHE A 341 -2.73 -3.06 -19.23
N SER A 342 -2.53 -4.38 -19.12
CA SER A 342 -2.02 -5.22 -20.21
C SER A 342 -3.15 -6.06 -20.84
N PRO A 343 -3.36 -5.99 -22.17
CA PRO A 343 -4.23 -6.90 -22.90
C PRO A 343 -3.91 -8.38 -22.68
N GLN A 344 -2.63 -8.74 -22.56
CA GLN A 344 -2.20 -10.11 -22.26
C GLN A 344 -2.63 -10.56 -20.87
N VAL A 345 -2.35 -9.75 -19.84
CA VAL A 345 -2.76 -10.06 -18.45
C VAL A 345 -4.28 -10.14 -18.35
N GLN A 346 -5.00 -9.28 -19.08
CA GLN A 346 -6.45 -9.32 -19.20
C GLN A 346 -6.93 -10.62 -19.86
N ALA A 347 -6.29 -11.10 -20.92
CA ALA A 347 -6.66 -12.35 -21.58
C ALA A 347 -6.49 -13.55 -20.64
N GLN A 348 -5.51 -13.50 -19.75
CA GLN A 348 -5.22 -14.57 -18.77
C GLN A 348 -6.18 -14.56 -17.57
N ASN A 349 -6.52 -13.39 -17.05
CA ASN A 349 -7.20 -13.26 -15.74
C ASN A 349 -8.62 -12.68 -15.81
N GLY A 350 -9.02 -12.13 -16.96
CA GLY A 350 -10.21 -11.29 -17.03
C GLY A 350 -10.07 -10.02 -16.19
N PHE A 351 -11.20 -9.43 -15.76
CA PHE A 351 -11.19 -8.18 -14.98
C PHE A 351 -10.46 -8.28 -13.64
N ALA A 352 -10.28 -9.48 -13.10
CA ALA A 352 -9.74 -9.70 -11.76
C ALA A 352 -8.28 -10.16 -11.85
N GLY A 353 -7.37 -9.22 -12.12
CA GLY A 353 -5.94 -9.50 -12.28
C GLY A 353 -5.11 -9.26 -11.01
N PRO A 354 -3.77 -9.21 -11.15
CA PRO A 354 -2.83 -8.99 -10.06
C PRO A 354 -3.10 -7.73 -9.24
N GLU A 355 -3.74 -6.72 -9.84
CA GLU A 355 -4.13 -5.48 -9.17
C GLU A 355 -5.01 -5.72 -7.92
N ILE A 356 -5.74 -6.84 -7.85
CA ILE A 356 -6.53 -7.18 -6.65
C ILE A 356 -5.62 -7.48 -5.47
N LEU A 357 -4.52 -8.22 -5.69
CA LEU A 357 -3.55 -8.54 -4.65
C LEU A 357 -2.86 -7.26 -4.16
N HIS A 358 -2.47 -6.39 -5.08
CA HIS A 358 -1.84 -5.11 -4.75
C HIS A 358 -2.78 -4.17 -4.00
N ASN A 359 -4.07 -4.18 -4.33
CA ASN A 359 -5.07 -3.37 -3.64
C ASN A 359 -5.28 -3.82 -2.17
N VAL A 360 -5.19 -5.13 -1.88
CA VAL A 360 -5.21 -5.64 -0.49
C VAL A 360 -4.03 -5.07 0.30
N VAL A 361 -2.83 -5.04 -0.30
CA VAL A 361 -1.65 -4.43 0.33
C VAL A 361 -1.83 -2.92 0.50
N GLY A 362 -2.35 -2.23 -0.53
CA GLY A 362 -2.65 -0.80 -0.47
C GLY A 362 -3.58 -0.44 0.69
N GLN A 363 -4.66 -1.20 0.87
CA GLN A 363 -5.62 -1.01 1.97
C GLN A 363 -5.02 -1.26 3.35
N PHE A 364 -4.16 -2.26 3.50
CA PHE A 364 -3.55 -2.59 4.80
C PHE A 364 -2.47 -1.59 5.21
N TYR A 365 -1.66 -1.12 4.26
CA TYR A 365 -0.54 -0.20 4.51
C TYR A 365 -0.88 1.28 4.30
N ASP A 366 -2.13 1.60 3.97
CA ASP A 366 -2.59 2.96 3.67
C ASP A 366 -1.82 3.62 2.52
N VAL A 367 -1.69 2.89 1.41
CA VAL A 367 -0.93 3.28 0.21
C VAL A 367 -1.89 3.44 -0.98
N PRO A 368 -1.92 4.61 -1.65
CA PRO A 368 -2.78 4.81 -2.81
C PRO A 368 -2.42 3.87 -3.97
N HIS A 369 -3.45 3.30 -4.58
CA HIS A 369 -3.40 2.47 -5.78
C HIS A 369 -4.25 3.09 -6.90
N ILE A 370 -3.58 3.51 -7.96
CA ILE A 370 -4.20 4.10 -9.15
C ILE A 370 -3.84 3.26 -10.38
N SER A 371 -4.74 3.11 -11.34
CA SER A 371 -4.56 2.24 -12.49
C SER A 371 -5.23 2.77 -13.76
N VAL A 372 -4.57 2.59 -14.91
CA VAL A 372 -5.16 2.96 -16.21
C VAL A 372 -6.32 2.02 -16.61
N LYS A 373 -6.43 0.86 -15.95
CA LYS A 373 -7.50 -0.13 -16.22
C LYS A 373 -8.88 0.50 -16.11
N GLY A 374 -9.10 1.38 -15.14
CA GLY A 374 -10.38 2.07 -14.95
C GLY A 374 -10.85 2.84 -16.19
N LEU A 375 -9.92 3.39 -16.98
CA LEU A 375 -10.20 4.15 -18.19
C LEU A 375 -10.30 3.27 -19.44
N LEU A 376 -9.42 2.28 -19.56
CA LEU A 376 -9.26 1.52 -20.81
C LEU A 376 -10.17 0.31 -20.88
N TYR A 377 -10.65 -0.21 -19.75
CA TYR A 377 -11.28 -1.52 -19.72
C TYR A 377 -12.53 -1.62 -20.61
N GLU A 378 -13.41 -0.62 -20.51
CA GLU A 378 -14.66 -0.56 -21.27
C GLU A 378 -14.37 -0.41 -22.77
N GLN A 379 -13.53 0.56 -23.14
CA GLN A 379 -13.10 0.77 -24.52
C GLN A 379 -12.45 -0.48 -25.13
N TYR A 380 -11.64 -1.19 -24.34
CA TYR A 380 -10.99 -2.42 -24.77
C TYR A 380 -11.98 -3.55 -25.05
N LEU A 381 -13.04 -3.69 -24.22
CA LEU A 381 -14.07 -4.69 -24.45
C LEU A 381 -14.96 -4.37 -25.67
N GLU A 382 -15.27 -3.11 -25.88
CA GLU A 382 -16.10 -2.68 -27.01
C GLU A 382 -15.33 -2.70 -28.34
N SER A 383 -14.06 -2.29 -28.32
CA SER A 383 -13.25 -2.05 -29.52
C SER A 383 -11.78 -2.48 -29.33
N PRO A 384 -11.51 -3.79 -29.18
CA PRO A 384 -10.17 -4.27 -28.79
C PRO A 384 -9.07 -3.91 -29.80
N ASP A 385 -9.35 -3.92 -31.11
CA ASP A 385 -8.38 -3.54 -32.14
C ASP A 385 -8.00 -2.06 -32.08
N GLN A 386 -8.97 -1.20 -31.78
CA GLN A 386 -8.74 0.24 -31.64
C GLN A 386 -7.94 0.53 -30.37
N ALA A 387 -8.31 -0.06 -29.24
CA ALA A 387 -7.56 0.09 -27.99
C ALA A 387 -6.10 -0.39 -28.14
N ARG A 388 -5.89 -1.56 -28.76
CA ARG A 388 -4.55 -2.11 -29.04
C ARG A 388 -3.71 -1.17 -29.91
N SER A 389 -4.23 -0.77 -31.07
CA SER A 389 -3.49 0.12 -31.99
C SER A 389 -3.24 1.52 -31.41
N ALA A 390 -4.14 2.03 -30.57
CA ALA A 390 -4.01 3.35 -29.98
C ALA A 390 -2.94 3.41 -28.88
N PHE A 391 -2.91 2.42 -27.97
CA PHE A 391 -2.16 2.52 -26.70
C PHE A 391 -1.05 1.48 -26.51
N TYR A 392 -0.94 0.48 -27.37
CA TYR A 392 -0.01 -0.64 -27.19
C TYR A 392 0.96 -0.81 -28.34
N ASN A 393 2.18 -1.22 -28.02
CA ASN A 393 3.17 -1.67 -29.00
C ASN A 393 3.01 -3.17 -29.25
N ASP A 394 2.75 -3.92 -28.18
CA ASP A 394 2.42 -5.34 -28.18
C ASP A 394 1.42 -5.65 -27.05
N PRO A 395 0.89 -6.88 -26.91
CA PRO A 395 -0.10 -7.20 -25.88
C PRO A 395 0.34 -6.98 -24.42
N ALA A 396 1.63 -6.82 -24.14
CA ALA A 396 2.17 -6.55 -22.81
C ALA A 396 2.52 -5.06 -22.63
N HIS A 397 3.15 -4.44 -23.62
CA HIS A 397 3.81 -3.15 -23.49
C HIS A 397 3.01 -2.01 -24.12
N ALA A 398 2.88 -0.91 -23.36
CA ALA A 398 2.31 0.34 -23.85
C ALA A 398 3.19 0.95 -24.96
N ASN A 399 2.57 1.63 -25.92
CA ASN A 399 3.27 2.51 -26.85
C ASN A 399 3.40 3.93 -26.25
N PHE A 400 3.97 4.87 -27.00
CA PHE A 400 4.08 6.27 -26.56
C PHE A 400 2.77 6.90 -26.05
N ASN A 401 1.61 6.60 -26.66
CA ASN A 401 0.33 7.12 -26.20
C ASN A 401 -0.12 6.44 -24.90
N GLY A 402 0.15 5.14 -24.75
CA GLY A 402 -0.12 4.40 -23.51
C GLY A 402 0.72 4.92 -22.34
N HIS A 403 2.01 5.20 -22.54
CA HIS A 403 2.83 5.88 -21.53
C HIS A 403 2.33 7.29 -21.22
N GLY A 404 1.84 8.01 -22.22
CA GLY A 404 1.16 9.29 -22.02
C GLY A 404 -0.08 9.17 -21.13
N LEU A 405 -0.87 8.11 -21.30
CA LEU A 405 -2.04 7.83 -20.45
C LEU A 405 -1.66 7.45 -19.02
N ILE A 406 -0.64 6.60 -18.84
CA ILE A 406 -0.11 6.22 -17.51
C ILE A 406 0.36 7.48 -16.76
N SER A 407 1.08 8.37 -17.45
CA SER A 407 1.52 9.64 -16.88
C SER A 407 0.32 10.56 -16.54
N ASP A 408 -0.67 10.69 -17.42
CA ASP A 408 -1.84 11.54 -17.20
C ASP A 408 -2.64 11.12 -15.94
N ILE A 409 -2.84 9.81 -15.68
CA ILE A 409 -3.58 9.37 -14.48
C ILE A 409 -2.80 9.65 -13.18
N LEU A 410 -1.47 9.46 -13.21
CA LEU A 410 -0.61 9.70 -12.06
C LEU A 410 -0.54 11.19 -11.74
N VAL A 411 -0.38 12.01 -12.78
CA VAL A 411 -0.42 13.48 -12.64
C VAL A 411 -1.79 13.92 -12.14
N SER A 412 -2.90 13.41 -12.67
CA SER A 412 -4.24 13.78 -12.19
C SER A 412 -4.46 13.43 -10.70
N TYR A 413 -3.95 12.29 -10.26
CA TYR A 413 -3.95 11.95 -8.84
C TYR A 413 -3.13 12.95 -8.02
N LEU A 414 -1.89 13.25 -8.43
CA LEU A 414 -1.04 14.20 -7.72
C LEU A 414 -1.60 15.62 -7.73
N GLN A 415 -2.18 16.10 -8.83
CA GLN A 415 -2.92 17.37 -8.89
C GLN A 415 -4.02 17.43 -7.84
N SER A 416 -4.77 16.34 -7.67
CA SER A 416 -5.81 16.28 -6.64
C SER A 416 -5.25 16.37 -5.22
N GLN A 417 -4.10 15.73 -4.97
CA GLN A 417 -3.41 15.81 -3.69
C GLN A 417 -2.80 17.20 -3.46
N VAL A 418 -2.31 17.87 -4.52
CA VAL A 418 -1.78 19.25 -4.45
C VAL A 418 -2.89 20.24 -4.10
N CYS A 419 -4.04 20.19 -4.77
CA CYS A 419 -5.15 21.10 -4.46
C CYS A 419 -5.69 20.87 -3.04
N ALA A 420 -5.85 19.61 -2.62
CA ALA A 420 -6.29 19.27 -1.27
C ALA A 420 -5.26 19.72 -0.21
N GLY A 421 -3.98 19.48 -0.45
CA GLY A 421 -2.88 19.88 0.43
C GLY A 421 -2.79 21.39 0.60
N TRP A 422 -2.88 22.14 -0.50
CA TRP A 422 -2.92 23.60 -0.45
C TRP A 422 -4.09 24.13 0.38
N SER A 423 -5.29 23.56 0.16
CA SER A 423 -6.48 23.92 0.92
C SER A 423 -6.31 23.63 2.42
N SER A 424 -5.68 22.50 2.77
CA SER A 424 -5.38 22.13 4.16
C SER A 424 -4.39 23.11 4.82
N ILE A 425 -3.29 23.43 4.15
CA ILE A 425 -2.24 24.34 4.65
C ILE A 425 -2.77 25.77 4.84
N THR A 426 -3.67 26.23 3.96
CA THR A 426 -4.27 27.57 4.03
C THR A 426 -5.48 27.65 4.98
N GLY A 427 -5.91 26.51 5.56
CA GLY A 427 -7.05 26.44 6.47
C GLY A 427 -8.41 26.54 5.76
N HIS A 428 -8.45 26.28 4.45
CA HIS A 428 -9.65 26.27 3.62
C HIS A 428 -10.22 24.86 3.39
N GLY A 429 -9.49 23.81 3.77
CA GLY A 429 -9.90 22.42 3.62
C GLY A 429 -9.41 21.56 4.78
N PHE A 430 -10.06 20.43 4.99
CA PHE A 430 -9.75 19.50 6.08
C PHE A 430 -9.74 18.03 5.60
N ASP A 431 -9.74 17.83 4.28
CA ASP A 431 -9.85 16.50 3.66
C ASP A 431 -8.54 15.70 3.74
N VAL A 432 -7.41 16.38 3.97
CA VAL A 432 -6.07 15.77 4.05
C VAL A 432 -5.30 16.28 5.26
N PRO A 433 -4.45 15.44 5.88
CA PRO A 433 -3.73 15.81 7.09
C PRO A 433 -2.68 16.90 6.84
N ASP A 434 -2.62 17.88 7.73
CA ASP A 434 -1.54 18.86 7.80
C ASP A 434 -0.39 18.33 8.68
N LEU A 435 0.70 17.91 8.06
CA LEU A 435 1.85 17.31 8.74
C LEU A 435 2.94 18.34 9.12
N GLY A 436 2.84 19.58 8.62
CA GLY A 436 3.88 20.60 8.78
C GLY A 436 5.15 20.29 7.99
N THR A 437 6.02 21.29 7.83
CA THR A 437 7.29 21.15 7.09
C THR A 437 8.41 20.62 8.01
N GLU A 438 9.17 19.61 7.57
CA GLU A 438 10.28 18.99 8.35
C GLU A 438 11.37 19.98 8.79
N SER A 439 11.44 21.18 8.21
CA SER A 439 12.29 22.30 8.64
C SER A 439 12.02 22.75 10.09
N ASP A 440 10.86 22.45 10.65
CA ASP A 440 10.52 22.77 12.06
C ASP A 440 11.31 21.93 13.07
N ALA A 441 11.86 20.78 12.67
CA ALA A 441 12.64 19.92 13.57
C ALA A 441 14.11 20.33 13.69
N THR A 442 14.65 21.09 12.73
CA THR A 442 16.10 21.43 12.68
C THR A 442 16.39 22.93 12.66
N SER A 443 15.39 23.80 12.52
CA SER A 443 15.59 25.25 12.53
C SER A 443 14.70 25.96 13.54
N ALA A 444 15.16 26.03 14.79
CA ALA A 444 14.60 26.91 15.82
C ALA A 444 14.87 28.42 15.54
N GLY A 445 14.78 28.87 14.28
CA GLY A 445 15.25 30.21 13.88
C GLY A 445 14.71 30.81 12.59
N SER A 446 13.93 30.11 11.76
CA SER A 446 13.32 30.71 10.56
C SER A 446 11.82 30.97 10.77
N PRO A 447 11.28 32.13 10.39
CA PRO A 447 9.87 32.42 10.55
C PRO A 447 9.07 31.52 9.62
N SER A 448 8.07 30.80 10.16
CA SER A 448 7.03 30.15 9.36
C SER A 448 6.50 31.15 8.35
N LEU A 449 6.55 30.80 7.07
CA LEU A 449 6.12 31.62 5.94
C LEU A 449 4.60 31.88 5.94
N LEU A 450 3.85 31.17 6.80
CA LEU A 450 2.42 31.35 7.01
C LEU A 450 2.19 31.63 8.49
N GLY A 451 1.73 32.86 8.78
CA GLY A 451 1.66 33.43 10.11
C GLY A 451 0.74 32.68 11.07
N GLY A 452 1.33 31.80 11.87
CA GLY A 452 0.83 31.40 13.17
C GLY A 452 1.79 31.90 14.23
N VAL A 453 1.31 32.67 15.20
CA VAL A 453 2.12 33.17 16.33
C VAL A 453 2.49 32.00 17.23
N GLY A 454 3.51 31.24 16.84
CA GLY A 454 4.21 30.30 17.71
C GLY A 454 5.06 31.09 18.69
N LEU A 455 4.69 31.06 19.97
CA LEU A 455 5.39 31.76 21.04
C LEU A 455 6.86 31.31 21.10
N ARG A 456 7.78 32.25 20.84
CA ARG A 456 9.23 32.00 20.93
C ARG A 456 9.62 31.65 22.35
N LYS A 457 10.50 30.65 22.52
CA LYS A 457 11.13 30.30 23.79
C LYS A 457 11.96 31.48 24.31
N GLY A 458 11.61 32.01 25.49
CA GLY A 458 12.37 33.07 26.16
C GLY A 458 11.77 34.48 26.08
N MET A 459 10.50 34.63 25.69
CA MET A 459 9.79 35.90 25.85
C MET A 459 9.40 36.12 27.33
N PRO A 460 9.43 37.37 27.86
CA PRO A 460 9.10 37.61 29.26
C PRO A 460 7.65 37.16 29.56
N GLY A 461 7.49 36.18 30.43
CA GLY A 461 6.17 35.65 30.84
C GLY A 461 5.90 34.17 30.56
N GLN A 462 6.89 33.37 30.14
CA GLN A 462 6.74 31.90 30.01
C GLN A 462 7.04 31.17 31.31
N ASP A 463 6.16 30.22 31.67
CA ASP A 463 6.38 29.28 32.77
C ASP A 463 7.19 28.06 32.29
N PRO A 464 7.88 27.33 33.20
CA PRO A 464 8.65 26.13 32.83
C PRO A 464 7.71 25.01 32.35
N GLY A 465 7.46 24.92 31.04
CA GLY A 465 6.57 23.92 30.44
C GLY A 465 6.04 24.29 29.05
N ASP A 466 6.05 25.56 28.67
CA ASP A 466 5.40 26.04 27.44
C ASP A 466 6.10 25.64 26.13
N GLY A 467 7.28 25.00 26.20
CA GLY A 467 8.04 24.52 25.05
C GLY A 467 8.05 23.01 24.84
N VAL A 468 7.46 22.21 25.74
CA VAL A 468 7.50 20.74 25.64
C VAL A 468 6.34 20.18 24.79
N SER A 469 5.23 20.92 24.67
CA SER A 469 4.04 20.49 23.91
C SER A 469 4.21 20.54 22.38
N ALA A 470 5.07 21.42 21.85
CA ALA A 470 5.31 21.49 20.40
C ALA A 470 5.97 20.20 19.86
N GLY A 471 6.94 19.65 20.61
CA GLY A 471 7.60 18.38 20.27
C GLY A 471 6.68 17.16 20.34
N SER A 472 5.71 17.15 21.28
CA SER A 472 4.65 16.13 21.33
C SER A 472 3.73 16.24 20.13
N SER A 473 3.29 17.45 19.77
CA SER A 473 2.32 17.66 18.69
C SER A 473 2.82 17.23 17.31
N LEU A 474 4.13 17.39 17.03
CA LEU A 474 4.72 16.92 15.77
C LEU A 474 4.86 15.39 15.78
N ALA A 475 5.33 14.79 16.87
CA ALA A 475 5.40 13.34 16.99
C ALA A 475 4.01 12.67 16.86
N ASP A 476 2.97 13.32 17.39
CA ASP A 476 1.58 12.88 17.27
C ASP A 476 1.07 13.01 15.82
N ARG A 477 1.43 14.08 15.09
CA ARG A 477 1.10 14.24 13.65
C ARG A 477 1.69 13.13 12.78
N TYR A 478 2.90 12.67 13.09
CA TYR A 478 3.58 11.61 12.33
C TYR A 478 3.21 10.20 12.79
N GLN A 479 2.40 10.06 13.85
CA GLN A 479 1.95 8.76 14.32
C GLN A 479 1.13 8.01 13.26
N GLY A 480 0.35 8.72 12.45
CA GLY A 480 -0.41 8.16 11.33
C GLY A 480 0.46 7.61 10.19
N LEU A 481 1.76 7.94 10.15
CA LEU A 481 2.67 7.44 9.13
C LEU A 481 3.36 6.13 9.54
N ARG A 482 3.16 5.65 10.78
CA ARG A 482 3.84 4.45 11.28
C ARG A 482 3.37 3.20 10.55
N VAL A 483 4.34 2.38 10.15
CA VAL A 483 4.06 1.07 9.55
C VAL A 483 3.56 0.12 10.65
N PRO A 484 2.43 -0.59 10.45
CA PRO A 484 1.94 -1.58 11.41
C PRO A 484 3.03 -2.59 11.78
N GLN A 485 3.18 -2.94 13.06
CA GLN A 485 4.17 -3.95 13.51
C GLN A 485 3.63 -5.37 13.39
N MET A 486 3.05 -5.67 12.22
CA MET A 486 2.51 -6.96 11.81
C MET A 486 2.35 -6.95 10.28
N ARG A 487 2.26 -8.14 9.69
CA ARG A 487 1.96 -8.36 8.27
C ARG A 487 0.51 -8.80 8.05
N ILE A 488 0.05 -8.75 6.81
CA ILE A 488 -1.32 -9.09 6.39
C ILE A 488 -1.71 -10.50 6.84
N ALA A 489 -0.76 -11.45 6.75
CA ALA A 489 -1.00 -12.85 7.12
C ALA A 489 -0.83 -13.15 8.61
N ASP A 490 -0.32 -12.22 9.42
CA ASP A 490 -0.01 -12.47 10.83
C ASP A 490 -1.28 -12.62 11.66
N LYS A 491 -1.28 -13.61 12.56
CA LYS A 491 -2.33 -13.80 13.58
C LYS A 491 -1.91 -13.16 14.90
N PRO A 492 -2.82 -12.95 15.86
CA PRO A 492 -2.49 -12.32 17.14
C PRO A 492 -1.32 -12.96 17.92
N HIS A 493 -1.05 -14.26 17.73
CA HIS A 493 0.09 -14.94 18.34
C HIS A 493 1.42 -14.71 17.61
N ASP A 494 1.38 -14.39 16.31
CA ASP A 494 2.55 -14.10 15.49
C ASP A 494 3.11 -12.71 15.79
N VAL A 495 2.22 -11.74 16.09
CA VAL A 495 2.58 -10.35 16.41
C VAL A 495 3.57 -10.25 17.58
N GLN A 496 3.49 -11.15 18.57
CA GLN A 496 4.42 -11.15 19.71
C GLN A 496 5.85 -11.54 19.33
N LYS A 497 6.02 -12.25 18.21
CA LYS A 497 7.31 -12.70 17.67
C LYS A 497 7.72 -11.91 16.43
N PHE A 498 6.99 -10.84 16.11
CA PHE A 498 7.24 -10.02 14.94
C PHE A 498 8.69 -9.50 14.96
N ARG A 499 9.41 -9.75 13.88
CA ARG A 499 10.73 -9.18 13.60
C ARG A 499 10.57 -8.31 12.37
N GLU A 500 11.05 -7.07 12.47
CA GLU A 500 11.05 -6.19 11.32
C GLU A 500 11.93 -6.76 10.20
N ILE A 501 11.50 -6.57 8.97
CA ILE A 501 12.19 -7.08 7.80
C ILE A 501 13.46 -6.25 7.53
N GLU A 502 14.56 -6.91 7.18
CA GLU A 502 15.78 -6.27 6.67
C GLU A 502 16.20 -7.01 5.39
N PRO A 503 15.55 -6.72 4.24
CA PRO A 503 15.80 -7.49 3.03
C PRO A 503 17.25 -7.39 2.57
N PHE A 504 17.84 -8.53 2.27
CA PHE A 504 19.20 -8.66 1.78
C PHE A 504 19.21 -9.47 0.49
N CYS A 505 19.84 -8.91 -0.54
CA CYS A 505 19.84 -9.47 -1.88
C CYS A 505 21.26 -9.69 -2.39
N VAL A 506 21.53 -10.93 -2.80
CA VAL A 506 22.70 -11.32 -3.58
C VAL A 506 22.21 -11.82 -4.93
N ALA A 507 22.33 -10.99 -5.97
CA ALA A 507 21.88 -11.32 -7.31
C ALA A 507 23.08 -11.63 -8.23
N ALA A 508 22.84 -12.39 -9.29
CA ALA A 508 23.86 -12.71 -10.30
C ALA A 508 24.21 -11.52 -11.22
N SER A 509 23.47 -10.41 -11.12
CA SER A 509 23.77 -9.19 -11.87
C SER A 509 24.99 -8.47 -11.29
N ASN A 510 26.01 -8.23 -12.10
CA ASN A 510 27.24 -7.56 -11.65
C ASN A 510 27.03 -6.10 -11.24
N LEU A 511 25.93 -5.48 -11.65
CA LEU A 511 25.55 -4.13 -11.22
C LEU A 511 25.02 -4.12 -9.78
N ILE A 512 24.65 -5.28 -9.25
CA ILE A 512 23.86 -5.45 -8.04
C ILE A 512 24.65 -6.37 -7.10
N ASN A 513 25.59 -5.80 -6.34
CA ASN A 513 26.43 -6.51 -5.36
C ASN A 513 27.20 -7.72 -5.95
N PRO A 514 28.25 -7.49 -6.77
CA PRO A 514 28.97 -8.58 -7.42
C PRO A 514 29.66 -9.48 -6.38
N LEU A 515 29.39 -10.78 -6.48
CA LEU A 515 30.13 -11.77 -5.71
C LEU A 515 31.59 -11.82 -6.16
N PRO A 516 32.56 -11.97 -5.23
CA PRO A 516 33.96 -12.06 -5.60
C PRO A 516 34.25 -13.35 -6.37
N ASP A 517 35.07 -13.25 -7.44
CA ASP A 517 35.46 -14.39 -8.29
C ASP A 517 36.02 -15.58 -7.52
N SER A 518 36.62 -15.32 -6.34
CA SER A 518 37.12 -16.34 -5.43
C SER A 518 36.08 -17.37 -4.99
N LEU A 519 34.79 -17.00 -4.98
CA LEU A 519 33.70 -17.93 -4.64
C LEU A 519 33.43 -18.93 -5.77
N PHE A 520 33.76 -18.59 -7.01
CA PHE A 520 33.52 -19.46 -8.16
C PHE A 520 34.71 -20.38 -8.46
N LEU A 521 35.94 -19.96 -8.12
CA LEU A 521 37.14 -20.76 -8.31
C LEU A 521 37.07 -22.11 -7.56
N GLY A 522 37.06 -23.21 -8.32
CA GLY A 522 37.01 -24.57 -7.77
C GLY A 522 35.62 -25.02 -7.28
N SER A 523 34.61 -24.16 -7.34
CA SER A 523 33.22 -24.47 -6.94
C SER A 523 32.48 -25.37 -7.95
N GLY A 524 32.88 -25.33 -9.22
CA GLY A 524 32.16 -25.91 -10.35
C GLY A 524 31.01 -25.03 -10.87
N TRP A 525 30.70 -23.93 -10.18
CA TRP A 525 29.75 -22.91 -10.59
C TRP A 525 30.43 -21.77 -11.34
N LYS A 526 29.73 -21.20 -12.32
CA LYS A 526 30.23 -20.11 -13.17
C LYS A 526 29.18 -19.01 -13.30
N PRO A 527 29.57 -17.73 -13.29
CA PRO A 527 28.67 -16.66 -13.67
C PRO A 527 28.48 -16.62 -15.19
N TYR A 528 27.25 -16.36 -15.61
CA TYR A 528 26.88 -16.05 -16.98
C TYR A 528 26.37 -14.61 -17.05
N HIS A 529 26.90 -13.86 -18.02
CA HIS A 529 26.52 -12.49 -18.28
C HIS A 529 26.06 -12.37 -19.74
N PRO A 530 24.79 -12.00 -19.98
CA PRO A 530 24.27 -11.87 -21.32
C PRO A 530 25.01 -10.75 -22.08
N PRO A 531 25.35 -10.95 -23.37
CA PRO A 531 25.82 -9.87 -24.21
C PRO A 531 24.73 -8.81 -24.38
N LYS A 532 25.13 -7.55 -24.61
CA LYS A 532 24.17 -6.45 -24.82
C LYS A 532 23.23 -6.77 -25.99
N GLY A 533 21.92 -6.67 -25.76
CA GLY A 533 20.89 -6.95 -26.78
C GLY A 533 20.65 -8.43 -27.04
N ALA A 534 21.10 -9.34 -26.16
CA ALA A 534 20.75 -10.75 -26.24
C ALA A 534 19.22 -10.93 -26.21
N VAL A 535 18.68 -11.64 -27.20
CA VAL A 535 17.25 -12.00 -27.25
C VAL A 535 17.00 -13.32 -26.52
N GLN A 536 17.97 -14.24 -26.57
CA GLN A 536 17.95 -15.54 -25.91
C GLN A 536 18.93 -15.52 -24.74
N GLU A 537 18.49 -16.06 -23.59
CA GLU A 537 19.25 -16.03 -22.34
C GLU A 537 19.75 -14.63 -21.98
N ASP A 538 18.83 -13.69 -21.91
CA ASP A 538 19.06 -12.27 -21.64
C ASP A 538 19.21 -11.93 -20.14
N ARG A 539 19.23 -12.96 -19.28
CA ARG A 539 19.32 -12.84 -17.82
C ARG A 539 20.70 -13.22 -17.30
N HIS A 540 21.14 -12.52 -16.26
CA HIS A 540 22.33 -12.88 -15.51
C HIS A 540 22.01 -14.05 -14.57
N TYR A 541 22.85 -15.07 -14.55
CA TYR A 541 22.67 -16.22 -13.66
C TYR A 541 24.01 -16.87 -13.32
N TRP A 542 24.05 -17.64 -12.23
CA TRP A 542 25.12 -18.59 -11.94
C TRP A 542 24.67 -19.98 -12.35
N TYR A 543 25.54 -20.75 -12.98
CA TYR A 543 25.22 -22.10 -13.42
C TYR A 543 26.32 -23.11 -13.13
N ALA A 544 25.91 -24.36 -12.99
CA ALA A 544 26.80 -25.51 -12.89
C ALA A 544 26.30 -26.63 -13.79
N GLU A 545 27.24 -27.35 -14.43
CA GLU A 545 26.98 -28.52 -15.29
C GLU A 545 27.56 -29.80 -14.68
N GLN A 546 28.49 -29.66 -13.73
CA GLN A 546 29.17 -30.79 -13.12
C GLN A 546 28.39 -31.26 -11.89
N PRO A 547 27.97 -32.54 -11.83
CA PRO A 547 27.40 -33.11 -10.63
C PRO A 547 28.29 -32.85 -9.42
N THR A 548 27.68 -32.65 -8.26
CA THR A 548 28.37 -32.36 -6.99
C THR A 548 29.07 -30.99 -6.89
N ALA A 549 29.00 -30.14 -7.93
CA ALA A 549 29.44 -28.75 -7.85
C ALA A 549 28.68 -28.00 -6.74
N ARG A 550 29.41 -27.23 -5.90
CA ARG A 550 28.88 -26.55 -4.72
C ARG A 550 29.17 -25.06 -4.77
N LEU A 551 28.12 -24.25 -4.63
CA LEU A 551 28.23 -22.80 -4.46
C LEU A 551 27.90 -22.43 -3.02
N ARG A 552 28.80 -21.68 -2.36
CA ARG A 552 28.57 -21.12 -1.02
C ARG A 552 28.44 -19.61 -1.13
N VAL A 553 27.33 -19.05 -0.66
CA VAL A 553 27.03 -17.61 -0.74
C VAL A 553 26.77 -17.07 0.67
N PRO A 554 27.51 -16.03 1.12
CA PRO A 554 27.27 -15.40 2.41
C PRO A 554 26.00 -14.54 2.39
N LEU A 555 25.28 -14.52 3.50
CA LEU A 555 24.04 -13.77 3.69
C LEU A 555 24.01 -13.06 5.06
N VAL A 556 23.19 -12.02 5.16
CA VAL A 556 22.81 -11.38 6.42
C VAL A 556 21.30 -11.48 6.58
N LEU A 557 20.86 -11.99 7.73
CA LEU A 557 19.45 -12.25 8.02
C LEU A 557 18.95 -11.32 9.13
N GLY A 558 17.80 -10.69 8.91
CA GLY A 558 17.11 -9.77 9.81
C GLY A 558 15.88 -10.37 10.47
N ALA A 559 14.88 -10.79 9.69
CA ALA A 559 13.67 -11.52 10.09
C ALA A 559 13.84 -13.05 9.98
N GLY A 560 14.74 -13.52 9.12
CA GLY A 560 15.19 -14.91 9.11
C GLY A 560 14.61 -15.81 8.02
N ASP A 561 13.98 -15.26 6.99
CA ASP A 561 13.57 -16.04 5.84
C ASP A 561 14.70 -16.10 4.80
N VAL A 562 14.82 -17.22 4.10
CA VAL A 562 15.83 -17.42 3.05
C VAL A 562 15.19 -18.03 1.82
N GLY A 563 15.39 -17.40 0.67
CA GLY A 563 14.85 -17.82 -0.62
C GLY A 563 15.91 -17.95 -1.70
N ILE A 564 15.68 -18.87 -2.63
CA ILE A 564 16.52 -19.08 -3.82
C ILE A 564 15.71 -18.65 -5.04
N TYR A 565 16.26 -17.71 -5.81
CA TYR A 565 15.69 -17.24 -7.06
C TYR A 565 16.42 -17.90 -8.22
N PHE A 566 15.72 -18.65 -9.08
CA PHE A 566 16.33 -19.47 -10.12
C PHE A 566 15.42 -19.59 -11.36
N LEU A 567 15.94 -20.14 -12.45
CA LEU A 567 15.17 -20.36 -13.67
C LEU A 567 14.52 -21.76 -13.67
N GLN A 568 13.23 -21.80 -14.00
CA GLN A 568 12.52 -23.02 -14.34
C GLN A 568 12.24 -23.08 -15.83
N SER A 569 12.37 -24.27 -16.41
CA SER A 569 12.28 -24.53 -17.84
C SER A 569 11.26 -25.63 -18.13
N PRO A 570 10.59 -25.59 -19.30
CA PRO A 570 9.68 -26.65 -19.73
C PRO A 570 10.35 -28.03 -19.87
N PRO A 571 9.58 -29.14 -19.86
CA PRO A 571 10.13 -30.49 -19.96
C PRO A 571 10.91 -30.81 -21.25
N ASP A 572 10.71 -30.04 -22.33
CA ASP A 572 11.45 -30.18 -23.60
C ASP A 572 12.89 -29.63 -23.51
N LYS A 573 13.16 -28.76 -22.53
CA LYS A 573 14.49 -28.16 -22.25
C LYS A 573 14.84 -28.36 -20.77
N PRO A 574 15.11 -29.61 -20.35
CA PRO A 574 15.24 -29.93 -18.93
C PRO A 574 16.47 -29.25 -18.31
N LEU A 575 16.29 -28.70 -17.11
CA LEU A 575 17.35 -28.23 -16.24
C LEU A 575 17.58 -29.23 -15.10
N GLY A 576 18.73 -29.10 -14.43
CA GLY A 576 19.14 -29.96 -13.34
C GLY A 576 18.28 -29.83 -12.07
N VAL A 577 18.71 -30.53 -11.01
CA VAL A 577 18.16 -30.40 -9.66
C VAL A 577 19.29 -29.93 -8.75
N VAL A 578 19.03 -28.92 -7.93
CA VAL A 578 19.99 -28.45 -6.92
C VAL A 578 19.42 -28.69 -5.53
N LYS A 579 20.25 -29.08 -4.58
CA LYS A 579 19.87 -29.11 -3.16
C LYS A 579 20.52 -27.93 -2.47
N CYS A 580 19.72 -27.09 -1.82
CA CYS A 580 20.21 -25.91 -1.10
C CYS A 580 19.90 -25.99 0.39
N TRP A 581 20.83 -25.54 1.23
CA TRP A 581 20.66 -25.48 2.68
C TRP A 581 21.35 -24.26 3.30
N VAL A 582 20.92 -23.89 4.51
CA VAL A 582 21.50 -22.79 5.30
C VAL A 582 22.50 -23.37 6.29
N ASP A 583 23.64 -22.71 6.41
CA ASP A 583 24.78 -23.08 7.26
C ASP A 583 25.19 -24.56 7.06
N ASP A 584 25.34 -25.32 8.16
CA ASP A 584 25.73 -26.73 8.12
C ASP A 584 24.52 -27.69 8.09
N ASN A 585 23.29 -27.18 7.90
CA ASN A 585 22.06 -27.99 7.97
C ASN A 585 21.74 -28.75 6.67
N TYR A 586 22.67 -29.59 6.21
CA TYR A 586 22.48 -30.40 5.00
C TYR A 586 21.24 -31.32 5.07
N ALA A 587 20.94 -31.85 6.26
CA ALA A 587 19.80 -32.75 6.48
C ALA A 587 18.45 -32.07 6.23
N GLY A 588 18.32 -30.78 6.57
CA GLY A 588 17.14 -29.96 6.29
C GLY A 588 17.14 -29.30 4.91
N GLY A 589 18.10 -29.62 4.04
CA GLY A 589 18.21 -28.98 2.72
C GLY A 589 17.03 -29.28 1.81
N THR A 590 16.66 -28.29 1.00
CA THR A 590 15.52 -28.32 0.07
C THR A 590 16.01 -28.61 -1.34
N GLU A 591 15.35 -29.52 -2.04
CA GLU A 591 15.61 -29.79 -3.46
C GLU A 591 14.79 -28.85 -4.33
N LEU A 592 15.46 -28.20 -5.27
CA LEU A 592 14.87 -27.26 -6.23
C LEU A 592 15.00 -27.85 -7.63
N HIS A 593 13.87 -27.97 -8.31
CA HIS A 593 13.76 -28.57 -9.63
C HIS A 593 13.77 -27.48 -10.69
N GLY A 594 14.78 -27.50 -11.56
CA GLY A 594 14.88 -26.54 -12.66
C GLY A 594 13.94 -26.88 -13.82
N THR A 595 13.35 -28.08 -13.85
CA THR A 595 12.36 -28.48 -14.84
C THR A 595 10.97 -28.43 -14.20
N ALA A 596 10.00 -27.75 -14.84
CA ALA A 596 8.62 -27.60 -14.36
C ALA A 596 7.63 -27.62 -15.54
N GLU A 597 6.35 -27.82 -15.25
CA GLU A 597 5.25 -27.74 -16.24
C GLU A 597 4.91 -26.28 -16.56
N VAL A 598 5.78 -25.64 -17.33
CA VAL A 598 5.67 -24.25 -17.78
C VAL A 598 5.71 -24.20 -19.30
N GLU A 599 5.14 -23.17 -19.93
CA GLU A 599 5.19 -23.03 -21.39
C GLU A 599 6.55 -22.46 -21.86
N ASP A 600 7.08 -21.52 -21.09
CA ASP A 600 8.35 -20.83 -21.35
C ASP A 600 9.24 -20.83 -20.11
N VAL A 601 10.51 -20.44 -20.28
CA VAL A 601 11.45 -20.31 -19.16
C VAL A 601 11.02 -19.16 -18.25
N ILE A 602 10.68 -19.46 -17.00
CA ILE A 602 10.26 -18.49 -15.99
C ILE A 602 11.32 -18.33 -14.91
N ALA A 603 11.27 -17.20 -14.19
CA ALA A 603 12.03 -17.05 -12.96
C ALA A 603 11.12 -17.39 -11.77
N THR A 604 11.66 -18.14 -10.83
CA THR A 604 10.90 -18.66 -9.68
C THR A 604 11.69 -18.40 -8.41
N LEU A 605 11.02 -17.89 -7.38
CA LEU A 605 11.56 -17.75 -6.04
C LEU A 605 10.98 -18.85 -5.15
N VAL A 606 11.85 -19.62 -4.49
CA VAL A 606 11.40 -20.64 -3.52
C VAL A 606 12.02 -20.36 -2.16
N MET A 607 11.16 -20.24 -1.15
CA MET A 607 11.58 -20.11 0.25
C MET A 607 12.07 -21.46 0.78
N ILE A 608 13.37 -21.55 1.08
CA ILE A 608 13.99 -22.79 1.57
C ILE A 608 14.00 -22.87 3.09
N TYR A 609 14.00 -21.73 3.79
CA TYR A 609 13.98 -21.65 5.25
C TYR A 609 13.17 -20.44 5.74
N ARG A 610 12.63 -20.56 6.96
CA ARG A 610 11.95 -19.48 7.69
C ARG A 610 12.40 -19.46 9.15
N GLY A 611 12.46 -18.27 9.75
CA GLY A 611 12.75 -18.11 11.18
C GLY A 611 14.20 -18.43 11.60
N VAL A 612 15.17 -18.29 10.70
CA VAL A 612 16.59 -18.38 11.03
C VAL A 612 16.98 -17.22 11.97
N SER A 613 17.99 -17.43 12.82
CA SER A 613 18.47 -16.41 13.75
C SER A 613 18.97 -15.15 13.03
N LYS A 614 18.93 -14.00 13.71
CA LYS A 614 19.52 -12.75 13.18
C LYS A 614 21.04 -12.90 13.12
N GLY A 615 21.66 -12.47 12.03
CA GLY A 615 23.11 -12.40 11.92
C GLY A 615 23.66 -12.82 10.56
N SER A 616 24.96 -13.13 10.54
CA SER A 616 25.66 -13.61 9.35
C SER A 616 25.50 -15.11 9.20
N HIS A 617 25.05 -15.53 8.02
CA HIS A 617 24.84 -16.93 7.65
C HIS A 617 25.44 -17.19 6.27
N PHE A 618 25.37 -18.43 5.79
CA PHE A 618 25.62 -18.73 4.39
C PHE A 618 24.63 -19.75 3.86
N VAL A 619 24.39 -19.72 2.55
CA VAL A 619 23.66 -20.76 1.83
C VAL A 619 24.64 -21.56 1.01
N GLU A 620 24.49 -22.88 1.05
CA GLU A 620 25.17 -23.81 0.14
C GLU A 620 24.17 -24.45 -0.80
N CYS A 621 24.48 -24.43 -2.09
CA CYS A 621 23.70 -25.07 -3.14
C CYS A 621 24.57 -26.07 -3.92
N GLN A 622 24.15 -27.34 -3.95
CA GLN A 622 24.86 -28.43 -4.63
C GLN A 622 24.04 -28.99 -5.79
N LEU A 623 24.63 -29.03 -7.00
CA LEU A 623 24.03 -29.71 -8.15
C LEU A 623 23.97 -31.22 -7.91
N GLN A 624 22.78 -31.80 -8.02
CA GLN A 624 22.56 -33.24 -7.86
C GLN A 624 22.97 -34.01 -9.12
N GLY A 625 23.44 -35.24 -8.92
CA GLY A 625 23.85 -36.16 -9.99
C GLY A 625 24.95 -37.11 -9.52
N GLU A 626 25.26 -38.11 -10.36
CA GLU A 626 26.29 -39.11 -10.07
C GLU A 626 27.71 -38.54 -10.26
N VAL A 627 28.65 -38.96 -9.41
CA VAL A 627 30.04 -38.52 -9.46
C VAL A 627 30.67 -38.94 -10.79
N GLY A 628 31.17 -37.98 -11.56
CA GLY A 628 31.76 -38.22 -12.89
C GLY A 628 30.76 -38.42 -14.02
N GLY A 629 29.45 -38.32 -13.76
CA GLY A 629 28.40 -38.31 -14.77
C GLY A 629 28.18 -36.92 -15.39
N SER A 630 27.23 -36.83 -16.32
CA SER A 630 26.70 -35.57 -16.86
C SER A 630 25.38 -35.22 -16.17
N SER A 631 25.19 -33.96 -15.76
CA SER A 631 23.90 -33.44 -15.29
C SER A 631 23.45 -32.28 -16.18
N ASN A 632 22.14 -32.07 -16.27
CA ASN A 632 21.61 -30.87 -16.94
C ASN A 632 22.01 -29.63 -16.12
N PRO A 633 22.29 -28.49 -16.77
CA PRO A 633 22.67 -27.30 -16.05
C PRO A 633 21.52 -26.82 -15.14
N PHE A 634 21.88 -26.27 -13.98
CA PHE A 634 20.95 -25.52 -13.14
C PHE A 634 21.36 -24.05 -13.12
N LYS A 635 20.40 -23.12 -13.12
CA LYS A 635 20.66 -21.68 -13.27
C LYS A 635 20.04 -20.90 -12.11
N ILE A 636 20.87 -20.37 -11.21
CA ILE A 636 20.47 -19.51 -10.07
C ILE A 636 20.58 -18.04 -10.48
N LEU A 637 19.50 -17.28 -10.29
CA LEU A 637 19.45 -15.83 -10.52
C LEU A 637 19.89 -15.02 -9.30
N GLY A 638 19.65 -15.54 -8.10
CA GLY A 638 20.03 -14.89 -6.85
C GLY A 638 19.63 -15.68 -5.61
N ILE A 639 20.13 -15.22 -4.46
CA ILE A 639 19.80 -15.76 -3.13
C ILE A 639 19.43 -14.58 -2.25
N PHE A 640 18.27 -14.70 -1.62
CA PHE A 640 17.62 -13.60 -0.92
C PHE A 640 17.33 -13.96 0.54
N SER A 641 17.33 -12.96 1.41
CA SER A 641 16.91 -13.13 2.80
C SER A 641 16.18 -11.90 3.36
N THR A 642 15.43 -12.09 4.45
CA THR A 642 14.79 -11.01 5.23
C THR A 642 15.38 -10.84 6.60
#